data_AF-A0A955Y282-F1
#
_entry.id   AF-A0A955Y282-F1
#
_cell.length_a   1.000
_cell.length_b   1.000
_cell.length_c   1.000
_cell.angle_alpha   90.00
_cell.angle_beta   90.00
_cell.angle_gamma   90.00
#
_symmetry.space_group_name_H-M   'P 1'
#
loop_
_entity.id
_entity.type
_entity.pdbx_description
1 polymer ?
#
loop_
_entity_poly.entity_id
_entity_poly.type
_entity_poly.pdbx_seq_one_letter_code
_entity_poly.pdbx_strand_id
1 'polypeptide(L)'
;EVMRDTADNAIVICSIENFDPMGVHTGDSITVAPAMTLTDREYQHLRDLALRVLRRVGVETGGSNVQFAVNPANGDVIVIELNPRVSRSSALASKATGFPIAKIAAQLAVGLTLDQIENDITKVTPAAFEPALDYVIVKIPRWSTEKFAGADRTLGSVMRAVGEVMGVGRTFGEALQKAVQSLEGGFPDCSGWTDDALRTELSHPTPDRLAALFEALRRGMSLEEAHTLTAIDPWFLGEVADLLALEEVARDAELTVETLTELKQAGFGDAQIARLRGTDAASVTEAVRAAGLVPVYKRIDTCAGEIASRTPTLYSCWEEEDEAGDQELPSVVVLGNGPNRIGQGLEFDYCCCHASWATREAGYTAVMVNCNPETVSTDYDTSDKLYFEPVDEEHVRHVLGREKPAGVILQFGGQTPLKLAHSVGPVLGTSPDVIDLCEDRERFAAFLSGLGIAQPANASANNVEDARVLAHRLGFPLLVRPSYVLGGRAMAICWDEGDFEAAIAEAVAASEVGSVLLDRYLAGALELDVDALCDGETVVIAGIVEHIEEAGVHSGDSSGVIPPVRASAASLGIVRDLASRIALALGVVGLVNLQMAVVGDEVFVLEVNPRASRTVPFVAKARGLPLPALATRLCLGEKLADLDVEIPERPQYFVKAPVFPWRKFPGADVVLGPEMRSTGEVMGIGPTFGEAMAKALIAAGTPLPTEGGVFIGFPEAQRREGLRIASVLAHLGYVLHAVGRTADLLSEVGIPFVGGIAPESLLELGRVGLVVQAPGNSADDRGGVPIRMRAVQSGVPCITNLAAMEAALPALRRLRERPLDPIALQDL
;
A
#
# COMPACT_ATOMS: atom_id res chain seq x y z
N GLU A 1 18.71 6.39 16.07
CA GLU A 1 17.97 5.52 17.01
C GLU A 1 18.81 5.26 18.25
N VAL A 2 18.22 5.39 19.44
CA VAL A 2 18.89 5.16 20.73
C VAL A 2 18.08 4.21 21.60
N MET A 3 18.75 3.53 22.53
CA MET A 3 18.11 2.64 23.51
C MET A 3 18.79 2.76 24.86
N ARG A 4 18.00 2.63 25.94
CA ARG A 4 18.47 2.72 27.32
C ARG A 4 17.74 1.76 28.24
N ASP A 5 18.45 1.23 29.24
CA ASP A 5 17.93 0.34 30.26
C ASP A 5 18.01 0.91 31.70
N THR A 6 17.49 0.14 32.67
CA THR A 6 17.43 0.52 34.09
C THR A 6 18.79 0.62 34.77
N ALA A 7 19.85 0.05 34.19
CA ALA A 7 21.22 0.17 34.67
C ALA A 7 21.94 1.41 34.11
N ASP A 8 21.22 2.25 33.34
CA ASP A 8 21.75 3.38 32.58
C ASP A 8 22.75 2.98 31.48
N ASN A 9 22.75 1.72 31.06
CA ASN A 9 23.39 1.36 29.80
C ASN A 9 22.61 2.06 28.68
N ALA A 10 23.32 2.70 27.76
CA ALA A 10 22.71 3.40 26.65
C ALA A 10 23.56 3.31 25.39
N ILE A 11 22.91 3.02 24.27
CA ILE A 11 23.54 2.72 22.98
C ILE A 11 22.87 3.51 21.85
N VAL A 12 23.65 3.83 20.82
CA VAL A 12 23.15 4.26 19.51
C VAL A 12 23.06 3.04 18.60
N ILE A 13 21.84 2.68 18.19
CA ILE A 13 21.62 1.50 17.35
C ILE A 13 21.88 1.83 15.87
N CYS A 14 21.53 3.03 15.44
CA CYS A 14 21.65 3.45 14.05
C CYS A 14 21.70 4.96 13.95
N SER A 15 22.56 5.49 13.09
CA SER A 15 22.52 6.86 12.60
C SER A 15 21.92 6.90 11.20
N ILE A 16 21.07 7.89 10.96
CA ILE A 16 20.39 8.08 9.68
C ILE A 16 20.65 9.52 9.24
N GLU A 17 21.13 9.69 8.03
CA GLU A 17 21.29 11.00 7.39
C GLU A 17 20.21 11.19 6.33
N ASN A 18 19.63 12.39 6.26
CA ASN A 18 18.59 12.67 5.27
C ASN A 18 19.24 13.25 4.02
N PHE A 19 18.91 12.67 2.87
CA PHE A 19 19.30 13.20 1.56
C PHE A 19 18.55 14.51 1.29
N ASP A 20 17.24 14.53 1.56
CA ASP A 20 16.46 15.76 1.54
C ASP A 20 16.71 16.58 2.83
N PRO A 21 17.09 17.86 2.72
CA PRO A 21 17.46 18.67 3.87
C PRO A 21 16.25 19.07 4.73
N MET A 22 16.54 19.66 5.90
CA MET A 22 15.54 20.20 6.83
C MET A 22 14.50 21.08 6.12
N GLY A 23 13.22 20.75 6.34
CA GLY A 23 12.08 21.38 5.66
C GLY A 23 11.15 20.32 5.05
N VAL A 24 11.71 19.19 4.63
CA VAL A 24 10.98 17.97 4.28
C VAL A 24 10.93 17.05 5.51
N HIS A 25 9.75 16.52 5.82
CA HIS A 25 9.57 15.58 6.92
C HIS A 25 10.36 14.30 6.66
N THR A 26 11.04 13.74 7.67
CA THR A 26 11.89 12.53 7.54
C THR A 26 11.19 11.34 6.87
N GLY A 27 9.89 11.17 7.10
CA GLY A 27 9.04 10.17 6.44
C GLY A 27 8.83 10.39 4.94
N ASP A 28 8.89 11.64 4.47
CA ASP A 28 8.85 12.05 3.05
C ASP A 28 10.26 12.29 2.47
N SER A 29 11.32 12.22 3.28
CA SER A 29 12.69 12.34 2.80
C SER A 29 13.21 10.99 2.28
N ILE A 30 14.08 11.07 1.28
CA ILE A 30 15.09 10.02 1.05
C ILE A 30 16.07 10.06 2.22
N THR A 31 16.42 8.88 2.75
CA THR A 31 17.32 8.79 3.92
C THR A 31 18.29 7.65 3.76
N VAL A 32 19.50 7.81 4.31
CA VAL A 32 20.57 6.81 4.24
C VAL A 32 21.03 6.39 5.62
N ALA A 33 21.48 5.14 5.73
CA ALA A 33 22.18 4.63 6.91
C ALA A 33 23.46 3.89 6.48
N PRO A 34 24.59 4.10 7.18
CA PRO A 34 24.79 5.06 8.28
C PRO A 34 24.83 6.53 7.79
N ALA A 35 25.08 7.47 8.71
CA ALA A 35 25.43 8.85 8.34
C ALA A 35 26.76 8.90 7.56
N MET A 36 26.84 9.75 6.54
CA MET A 36 27.92 9.80 5.55
C MET A 36 28.84 11.01 5.72
N THR A 37 28.29 12.19 6.02
CA THR A 37 29.01 13.47 5.88
C THR A 37 29.51 14.06 7.20
N LEU A 38 29.31 13.36 8.31
CA LEU A 38 29.80 13.78 9.62
C LEU A 38 31.24 13.33 9.85
N THR A 39 32.08 14.22 10.35
CA THR A 39 33.34 13.78 10.96
C THR A 39 33.04 12.96 12.23
N ASP A 40 33.96 12.08 12.64
CA ASP A 40 33.80 11.33 13.90
C ASP A 40 33.56 12.27 15.09
N ARG A 41 34.21 13.45 15.13
CA ARG A 41 34.00 14.43 16.21
C ARG A 41 32.56 14.95 16.26
N GLU A 42 31.98 15.25 15.11
CA GLU A 42 30.58 15.69 15.02
C GLU A 42 29.64 14.53 15.36
N TYR A 43 29.92 13.33 14.87
CA TYR A 43 29.16 12.13 15.21
C TYR A 43 29.15 11.87 16.73
N GLN A 44 30.32 11.86 17.39
CA GLN A 44 30.41 11.67 18.84
C GLN A 44 29.67 12.78 19.59
N HIS A 45 29.69 14.02 19.08
CA HIS A 45 28.93 15.12 19.67
C HIS A 45 27.41 14.88 19.59
N LEU A 46 26.89 14.46 18.43
CA LEU A 46 25.48 14.13 18.27
C LEU A 46 25.07 12.91 19.10
N ARG A 47 25.90 11.87 19.13
CA ARG A 47 25.73 10.68 19.97
C ARG A 47 25.57 11.07 21.44
N ASP A 48 26.50 11.85 21.98
CA ASP A 48 26.45 12.36 23.35
C ASP A 48 25.17 13.16 23.63
N LEU A 49 24.79 14.05 22.71
CA LEU A 49 23.57 14.83 22.82
C LEU A 49 22.32 13.93 22.84
N ALA A 50 22.24 12.93 21.96
CA ALA A 50 21.11 12.02 21.89
C ALA A 50 20.91 11.27 23.21
N LEU A 51 21.99 10.74 23.79
CA LEU A 51 21.94 10.06 25.08
C LEU A 51 21.60 11.01 26.24
N ARG A 52 22.08 12.26 26.21
CA ARG A 52 21.70 13.29 27.19
C ARG A 52 20.22 13.65 27.10
N VAL A 53 19.68 13.81 25.90
CA VAL A 53 18.25 14.10 25.68
C VAL A 53 17.41 12.93 26.19
N LEU A 54 17.77 11.69 25.85
CA LEU A 54 17.08 10.47 26.30
C LEU A 54 17.00 10.39 27.84
N ARG A 55 18.14 10.59 28.52
CA ARG A 55 18.23 10.68 29.98
C ARG A 55 17.39 11.82 30.55
N ARG A 56 17.43 12.99 29.90
CA ARG A 56 16.73 14.19 30.39
C ARG A 56 15.21 14.07 30.31
N VAL A 57 14.72 13.44 29.24
CA VAL A 57 13.29 13.13 29.06
C VAL A 57 12.85 12.02 30.03
N GLY A 58 13.76 11.13 30.43
CA GLY A 58 13.48 10.06 31.40
C GLY A 58 13.02 8.77 30.75
N VAL A 59 13.44 8.48 29.51
CA VAL A 59 13.23 7.15 28.91
C VAL A 59 14.27 6.21 29.50
N GLU A 60 13.84 5.32 30.39
CA GLU A 60 14.70 4.42 31.18
C GLU A 60 14.68 2.96 30.71
N THR A 61 13.67 2.54 29.94
CA THR A 61 13.45 1.12 29.63
C THR A 61 12.93 0.92 28.21
N GLY A 62 13.72 1.30 27.20
CA GLY A 62 13.30 1.11 25.81
C GLY A 62 14.06 1.95 24.78
N GLY A 63 13.58 1.87 23.54
CA GLY A 63 14.10 2.60 22.39
C GLY A 63 13.42 3.96 22.19
N SER A 64 14.12 4.89 21.55
CA SER A 64 13.59 6.19 21.11
C SER A 64 14.37 6.72 19.92
N ASN A 65 13.70 7.57 19.14
CA ASN A 65 14.31 8.31 18.05
C ASN A 65 14.60 9.76 18.49
N VAL A 66 15.79 10.27 18.17
CA VAL A 66 16.19 11.67 18.41
C VAL A 66 16.60 12.28 17.09
N GLN A 67 16.06 13.46 16.77
CA GLN A 67 16.32 14.17 15.53
C GLN A 67 17.12 15.44 15.77
N PHE A 68 18.03 15.73 14.84
CA PHE A 68 18.91 16.89 14.87
C PHE A 68 18.87 17.62 13.53
N ALA A 69 19.05 18.94 13.56
CA ALA A 69 19.50 19.72 12.42
C ALA A 69 20.95 20.13 12.67
N VAL A 70 21.80 19.93 11.67
CA VAL A 70 23.21 20.33 11.67
C VAL A 70 23.40 21.42 10.63
N ASN A 71 24.02 22.53 11.00
CA ASN A 71 24.37 23.58 10.06
C ASN A 71 25.65 23.18 9.31
N PRO A 72 25.60 22.90 7.99
CA PRO A 72 26.75 22.41 7.24
C PRO A 72 27.90 23.43 7.16
N ALA A 73 27.63 24.73 7.38
CA ALA A 73 28.65 25.77 7.29
C ALA A 73 29.59 25.81 8.50
N ASN A 74 29.16 25.33 9.67
CA ASN A 74 29.92 25.50 10.92
C ASN A 74 29.77 24.37 11.95
N GLY A 75 28.91 23.36 11.70
CA GLY A 75 28.66 22.25 12.60
C GLY A 75 27.73 22.57 13.78
N ASP A 76 27.06 23.74 13.81
CA ASP A 76 26.11 24.06 14.87
C ASP A 76 24.93 23.08 14.86
N VAL A 77 24.55 22.57 16.05
CA VAL A 77 23.53 21.54 16.21
C VAL A 77 22.29 22.09 16.91
N ILE A 78 21.12 21.75 16.37
CA ILE A 78 19.81 21.98 17.00
C ILE A 78 19.12 20.64 17.20
N VAL A 79 18.66 20.36 18.43
CA VAL A 79 17.76 19.22 18.70
C VAL A 79 16.36 19.58 18.21
N ILE A 80 15.78 18.76 17.34
CA ILE A 80 14.47 19.01 16.74
C ILE A 80 13.36 18.39 17.58
N GLU A 81 13.43 17.08 17.80
CA GLU A 81 12.48 16.35 18.64
C GLU A 81 13.06 15.04 19.18
N LEU A 82 12.38 14.48 20.16
CA LEU A 82 12.54 13.09 20.61
C LEU A 82 11.17 12.41 20.55
N ASN A 83 11.13 11.22 19.95
CA ASN A 83 9.97 10.34 19.94
C ASN A 83 10.15 9.24 20.99
N PRO A 84 9.42 9.26 22.14
CA PRO A 84 9.64 8.34 23.26
C PRO A 84 8.94 6.98 23.02
N ARG A 85 9.17 6.39 21.85
CA ARG A 85 8.57 5.15 21.37
C ARG A 85 9.34 4.63 20.15
N VAL A 86 9.01 3.41 19.73
CA VAL A 86 9.31 2.93 18.38
C VAL A 86 8.66 3.84 17.32
N SER A 87 9.30 3.92 16.16
CA SER A 87 8.98 4.79 15.04
C SER A 87 9.17 4.07 13.70
N ARG A 88 8.73 4.69 12.59
CA ARG A 88 9.09 4.21 11.24
C ARG A 88 10.61 4.10 11.06
N SER A 89 11.35 5.08 11.58
CA SER A 89 12.81 5.09 11.58
C SER A 89 13.41 3.97 12.41
N SER A 90 12.74 3.53 13.48
CA SER A 90 13.18 2.37 14.25
C SER A 90 12.95 1.05 13.51
N ALA A 91 11.89 0.95 12.70
CA ALA A 91 11.67 -0.21 11.83
C ALA A 91 12.76 -0.26 10.75
N LEU A 92 12.98 0.86 10.04
CA LEU A 92 14.07 1.02 9.08
C LEU A 92 15.43 0.67 9.70
N ALA A 93 15.76 1.23 10.87
CA ALA A 93 17.00 0.95 11.58
C ALA A 93 17.13 -0.53 11.98
N SER A 94 16.04 -1.17 12.39
CA SER A 94 16.06 -2.60 12.72
C SER A 94 16.40 -3.45 11.49
N LYS A 95 15.83 -3.10 10.33
CA LYS A 95 16.14 -3.81 9.06
C LYS A 95 17.55 -3.49 8.56
N ALA A 96 17.99 -2.24 8.69
CA ALA A 96 19.33 -1.80 8.29
C ALA A 96 20.44 -2.48 9.11
N THR A 97 20.24 -2.63 10.42
CA THR A 97 21.28 -3.09 11.35
C THR A 97 21.18 -4.57 11.72
N GLY A 98 20.04 -5.21 11.44
CA GLY A 98 19.66 -6.50 12.01
C GLY A 98 19.27 -6.43 13.50
N PHE A 99 19.39 -5.29 14.17
CA PHE A 99 19.10 -5.16 15.61
C PHE A 99 17.59 -5.03 15.87
N PRO A 100 16.92 -5.98 16.56
CA PRO A 100 15.46 -5.99 16.68
C PRO A 100 14.96 -5.01 17.77
N ILE A 101 14.90 -3.71 17.45
CA ILE A 101 14.66 -2.61 18.41
C ILE A 101 13.39 -2.85 19.23
N ALA A 102 12.26 -3.18 18.59
CA ALA A 102 10.98 -3.34 19.28
C ALA A 102 10.97 -4.55 20.23
N LYS A 103 11.60 -5.66 19.83
CA LYS A 103 11.70 -6.90 20.62
C LYS A 103 12.53 -6.66 21.89
N ILE A 104 13.68 -6.02 21.73
CA ILE A 104 14.57 -5.68 22.86
C ILE A 104 13.92 -4.61 23.75
N ALA A 105 13.28 -3.59 23.18
CA ALA A 105 12.57 -2.58 23.96
C ALA A 105 11.46 -3.20 24.84
N ALA A 106 10.74 -4.21 24.35
CA ALA A 106 9.73 -4.92 25.14
C ALA A 106 10.36 -5.71 26.31
N GLN A 107 11.53 -6.32 26.10
CA GLN A 107 12.29 -7.00 27.14
C GLN A 107 12.83 -6.04 28.21
N LEU A 108 13.33 -4.87 27.80
CA LEU A 108 13.76 -3.82 28.73
C LEU A 108 12.59 -3.29 29.57
N ALA A 109 11.41 -3.13 28.96
CA ALA A 109 10.21 -2.64 29.65
C ALA A 109 9.72 -3.56 30.79
N VAL A 110 10.09 -4.85 30.76
CA VAL A 110 9.80 -5.81 31.85
C VAL A 110 10.96 -5.99 32.84
N GLY A 111 12.00 -5.15 32.74
CA GLY A 111 13.07 -5.04 33.73
C GLY A 111 14.38 -5.73 33.40
N LEU A 112 14.54 -6.30 32.19
CA LEU A 112 15.85 -6.78 31.73
C LEU A 112 16.78 -5.60 31.40
N THR A 113 18.09 -5.85 31.43
CA THR A 113 19.13 -4.92 30.99
C THR A 113 19.78 -5.40 29.69
N LEU A 114 20.40 -4.50 28.93
CA LEU A 114 20.99 -4.79 27.62
C LEU A 114 22.05 -5.89 27.66
N ASP A 115 22.80 -5.98 28.76
CA ASP A 115 23.81 -7.01 29.01
C ASP A 115 23.22 -8.40 29.34
N GLN A 116 21.94 -8.46 29.74
CA GLN A 116 21.21 -9.69 30.01
C GLN A 116 20.49 -10.26 28.79
N ILE A 117 20.31 -9.44 27.75
CA ILE A 117 19.62 -9.81 26.52
C ILE A 117 20.66 -10.30 25.53
N GLU A 118 20.46 -11.50 24.99
CA GLU A 118 21.31 -12.05 23.93
C GLU A 118 21.03 -11.36 22.59
N ASN A 119 22.06 -11.08 21.80
CA ASN A 119 21.91 -10.58 20.44
C ASN A 119 21.35 -11.69 19.55
N ASP A 120 20.16 -11.47 19.00
CA ASP A 120 19.46 -12.45 18.19
C ASP A 120 20.21 -12.87 16.92
N ILE A 121 21.08 -12.00 16.42
CA ILE A 121 21.79 -12.15 15.15
C ILE A 121 23.03 -13.03 15.31
N THR A 122 23.91 -12.69 16.26
CA THR A 122 25.17 -13.43 16.47
C THR A 122 25.02 -14.61 17.43
N LYS A 123 24.01 -14.59 18.33
CA LYS A 123 23.79 -15.60 19.39
C LYS A 123 25.00 -15.84 20.31
N VAL A 124 25.99 -14.95 20.30
CA VAL A 124 27.22 -15.06 21.11
C VAL A 124 27.63 -13.75 21.78
N THR A 125 26.94 -12.64 21.45
CA THR A 125 27.14 -11.33 22.10
C THR A 125 25.87 -10.90 22.84
N PRO A 126 25.98 -10.03 23.87
CA PRO A 126 24.82 -9.36 24.42
C PRO A 126 24.24 -8.31 23.45
N ALA A 127 23.06 -7.79 23.74
CA ALA A 127 22.45 -6.65 23.05
C ALA A 127 23.08 -5.30 23.44
N ALA A 128 24.00 -5.28 24.41
CA ALA A 128 24.75 -4.11 24.86
C ALA A 128 25.93 -3.75 23.92
N PHE A 129 25.63 -3.36 22.69
CA PHE A 129 26.62 -2.90 21.71
C PHE A 129 26.00 -1.89 20.74
N GLU A 130 26.84 -1.20 19.96
CA GLU A 130 26.40 -0.33 18.85
C GLU A 130 26.70 -1.05 17.53
N PRO A 131 25.69 -1.33 16.67
CA PRO A 131 25.89 -2.00 15.39
C PRO A 131 26.87 -1.28 14.47
N ALA A 132 27.64 -2.06 13.72
CA ALA A 132 28.49 -1.61 12.64
C ALA A 132 27.99 -2.20 11.32
N LEU A 133 27.94 -1.37 10.27
CA LEU A 133 27.49 -1.76 8.94
C LEU A 133 28.66 -1.64 7.97
N ASP A 134 28.86 -2.65 7.14
CA ASP A 134 29.81 -2.67 6.02
C ASP A 134 29.11 -2.47 4.66
N TYR A 135 27.90 -1.93 4.70
CA TYR A 135 27.05 -1.62 3.55
C TYR A 135 26.29 -0.32 3.78
N VAL A 136 25.68 0.17 2.70
CA VAL A 136 24.84 1.37 2.68
C VAL A 136 23.39 0.95 2.47
N ILE A 137 22.52 1.62 3.22
CA ILE A 137 21.08 1.54 3.06
C ILE A 137 20.57 2.85 2.51
N VAL A 138 19.69 2.78 1.51
CA VAL A 138 18.93 3.93 1.01
C VAL A 138 17.44 3.63 1.12
N LYS A 139 16.72 4.46 1.84
CA LYS A 139 15.26 4.46 1.89
C LYS A 139 14.72 5.54 0.96
N ILE A 140 13.72 5.18 0.16
CA ILE A 140 12.94 6.14 -0.63
C ILE A 140 11.45 6.02 -0.25
N PRO A 141 10.76 7.13 0.08
CA PRO A 141 9.31 7.10 0.30
C PRO A 141 8.53 6.75 -0.99
N ARG A 142 7.34 6.20 -0.82
CA ARG A 142 6.37 5.93 -1.89
C ARG A 142 5.17 6.86 -1.71
N TRP A 143 4.78 7.60 -2.75
CA TRP A 143 3.65 8.55 -2.72
C TRP A 143 2.53 8.16 -3.67
N SER A 144 1.28 8.48 -3.35
CA SER A 144 0.15 8.29 -4.27
C SER A 144 -0.58 9.61 -4.57
N THR A 145 0.17 10.70 -4.79
CA THR A 145 -0.41 12.04 -4.99
C THR A 145 -1.30 12.13 -6.23
N GLU A 146 -1.07 11.28 -7.23
CA GLU A 146 -1.89 11.17 -8.43
C GLU A 146 -3.36 10.84 -8.13
N LYS A 147 -3.64 10.19 -6.99
CA LYS A 147 -4.99 9.82 -6.56
C LYS A 147 -5.76 10.98 -5.91
N PHE A 148 -5.09 12.09 -5.62
CA PHE A 148 -5.63 13.23 -4.89
C PHE A 148 -5.59 14.49 -5.76
N ALA A 149 -6.31 14.47 -6.88
CA ALA A 149 -6.40 15.60 -7.80
C ALA A 149 -6.77 16.91 -7.07
N GLY A 150 -6.03 17.97 -7.36
CA GLY A 150 -6.17 19.29 -6.73
C GLY A 150 -5.43 19.45 -5.40
N ALA A 151 -4.86 18.38 -4.83
CA ALA A 151 -3.96 18.51 -3.68
C ALA A 151 -2.62 19.14 -4.09
N ASP A 152 -2.08 19.95 -3.19
CA ASP A 152 -0.69 20.37 -3.27
C ASP A 152 0.25 19.14 -3.27
N ARG A 153 1.31 19.16 -4.08
CA ARG A 153 2.32 18.10 -4.19
C ARG A 153 3.64 18.45 -3.48
N THR A 154 3.81 19.67 -3.02
CA THR A 154 5.04 20.10 -2.33
C THR A 154 5.24 19.37 -1.01
N LEU A 155 6.37 18.68 -0.87
CA LEU A 155 6.77 18.01 0.35
C LEU A 155 7.19 19.06 1.39
N GLY A 156 6.75 18.86 2.62
CA GLY A 156 7.02 19.77 3.73
C GLY A 156 7.11 19.02 5.05
N SER A 157 6.79 19.69 6.16
CA SER A 157 6.84 19.07 7.49
C SER A 157 5.69 18.10 7.80
N VAL A 158 4.68 18.00 6.93
CA VAL A 158 3.57 17.05 7.07
C VAL A 158 3.75 15.93 6.05
N MET A 159 3.93 14.71 6.56
CA MET A 159 4.17 13.51 5.76
C MET A 159 2.99 13.17 4.84
N ARG A 160 3.26 12.99 3.55
CA ARG A 160 2.32 12.62 2.49
C ARG A 160 2.61 11.24 1.87
N ALA A 161 3.77 10.64 2.14
CA ALA A 161 4.10 9.28 1.72
C ALA A 161 3.11 8.25 2.31
N VAL A 162 2.82 7.23 1.52
CA VAL A 162 1.91 6.11 1.82
C VAL A 162 2.65 4.79 2.09
N GLY A 163 3.96 4.75 1.84
CA GLY A 163 4.85 3.65 2.15
C GLY A 163 6.30 4.03 1.88
N GLU A 164 7.19 3.04 1.86
CA GLU A 164 8.62 3.24 1.60
C GLU A 164 9.28 1.95 1.08
N VAL A 165 10.40 2.11 0.39
CA VAL A 165 11.30 1.04 -0.05
C VAL A 165 12.65 1.20 0.61
N MET A 166 13.39 0.11 0.71
CA MET A 166 14.77 0.11 1.18
C MET A 166 15.66 -0.67 0.20
N GLY A 167 16.69 -0.01 -0.34
CA GLY A 167 17.76 -0.62 -1.11
C GLY A 167 19.00 -0.83 -0.23
N VAL A 168 19.69 -1.94 -0.43
CA VAL A 168 20.93 -2.30 0.27
C VAL A 168 22.02 -2.55 -0.76
N GLY A 169 23.17 -1.91 -0.60
CA GLY A 169 24.33 -2.05 -1.49
C GLY A 169 25.64 -1.80 -0.77
N ARG A 170 26.76 -2.23 -1.35
CA ARG A 170 28.12 -1.99 -0.82
C ARG A 170 28.57 -0.54 -1.00
N THR A 171 27.92 0.16 -1.93
CA THR A 171 28.12 1.58 -2.20
C THR A 171 26.80 2.34 -2.11
N PHE A 172 26.86 3.66 -1.95
CA PHE A 172 25.66 4.50 -2.01
C PHE A 172 24.98 4.41 -3.37
N GLY A 173 25.76 4.44 -4.47
CA GLY A 173 25.23 4.29 -5.82
C GLY A 173 24.43 3.00 -6.00
N GLU A 174 24.99 1.86 -5.59
CA GLU A 174 24.30 0.56 -5.68
C GLU A 174 23.00 0.55 -4.84
N ALA A 175 23.08 1.01 -3.60
CA ALA A 175 21.92 1.07 -2.70
C ALA A 175 20.82 1.99 -3.22
N LEU A 176 21.18 3.15 -3.77
CA LEU A 176 20.26 4.12 -4.37
C LEU A 176 19.56 3.52 -5.59
N GLN A 177 20.29 2.89 -6.50
CA GLN A 177 19.70 2.31 -7.71
C GLN A 177 18.75 1.15 -7.38
N LYS A 178 19.11 0.28 -6.42
CA LYS A 178 18.21 -0.78 -5.92
C LYS A 178 16.97 -0.22 -5.24
N ALA A 179 17.10 0.88 -4.49
CA ALA A 179 15.94 1.56 -3.92
C ALA A 179 15.03 2.14 -5.02
N VAL A 180 15.58 2.73 -6.07
CA VAL A 180 14.81 3.25 -7.22
C VAL A 180 14.09 2.13 -7.96
N GLN A 181 14.77 1.01 -8.23
CA GLN A 181 14.19 -0.18 -8.87
C GLN A 181 13.02 -0.75 -8.05
N SER A 182 13.11 -0.65 -6.73
CA SER A 182 12.05 -1.09 -5.81
C SER A 182 10.78 -0.24 -5.84
N LEU A 183 10.76 0.96 -6.46
CA LEU A 183 9.60 1.87 -6.46
C LEU A 183 8.43 1.44 -7.36
N GLU A 184 8.53 0.28 -8.03
CA GLU A 184 7.45 -0.29 -8.87
C GLU A 184 7.02 0.63 -10.02
N GLY A 185 8.01 1.16 -10.74
CA GLY A 185 7.85 2.15 -11.81
C GLY A 185 9.12 2.96 -12.06
N GLY A 186 10.10 2.90 -11.15
CA GLY A 186 11.36 3.61 -11.26
C GLY A 186 11.18 5.13 -11.18
N PHE A 187 12.07 5.88 -11.82
CA PHE A 187 11.95 7.32 -11.95
C PHE A 187 10.83 7.73 -12.92
N PRO A 188 10.06 8.79 -12.63
CA PRO A 188 9.28 9.46 -13.67
C PRO A 188 10.21 9.99 -14.77
N ASP A 189 9.72 10.01 -16.01
CA ASP A 189 10.46 10.57 -17.14
C ASP A 189 10.37 12.11 -17.16
N CYS A 190 11.50 12.76 -16.86
CA CYS A 190 11.64 14.22 -16.87
C CYS A 190 12.28 14.76 -18.16
N SER A 191 12.59 13.92 -19.15
CA SER A 191 13.30 14.33 -20.38
C SER A 191 12.55 15.39 -21.20
N GLY A 192 11.22 15.41 -21.13
CA GLY A 192 10.37 16.42 -21.79
C GLY A 192 10.27 17.75 -21.05
N TRP A 193 10.83 17.89 -19.84
CA TRP A 193 10.66 19.08 -19.01
C TRP A 193 11.58 20.21 -19.49
N THR A 194 11.19 21.47 -19.30
CA THR A 194 12.04 22.63 -19.59
C THR A 194 13.05 22.84 -18.46
N ASP A 195 14.17 23.50 -18.75
CA ASP A 195 15.17 23.78 -17.70
C ASP A 195 14.60 24.66 -16.57
N ASP A 196 13.65 25.54 -16.88
CA ASP A 196 12.91 26.33 -15.88
C ASP A 196 12.01 25.45 -15.01
N ALA A 197 11.36 24.43 -15.59
CA ALA A 197 10.56 23.46 -14.84
C ALA A 197 11.45 22.64 -13.90
N LEU A 198 12.61 22.18 -14.39
CA LEU A 198 13.60 21.46 -13.57
C LEU A 198 14.09 22.33 -12.40
N ARG A 199 14.47 23.60 -12.64
CA ARG A 199 14.86 24.52 -11.56
C ARG A 199 13.75 24.78 -10.54
N THR A 200 12.50 24.87 -11.02
CA THR A 200 11.34 25.05 -10.15
C THR A 200 11.12 23.83 -9.26
N GLU A 201 11.23 22.63 -9.82
CA GLU A 201 11.11 21.35 -9.12
C GLU A 201 12.23 21.17 -8.07
N LEU A 202 13.48 21.52 -8.43
CA LEU A 202 14.61 21.42 -7.50
C LEU A 202 14.48 22.36 -6.30
N SER A 203 13.90 23.55 -6.50
CA SER A 203 13.69 24.56 -5.45
C SER A 203 12.46 24.31 -4.58
N HIS A 204 11.47 23.54 -5.07
CA HIS A 204 10.26 23.20 -4.34
C HIS A 204 10.11 21.68 -4.29
N PRO A 205 10.55 21.01 -3.21
CA PRO A 205 10.63 19.55 -3.20
C PRO A 205 9.25 18.94 -3.46
N THR A 206 9.16 18.07 -4.47
CA THR A 206 8.00 17.19 -4.71
C THR A 206 8.46 15.72 -4.82
N PRO A 207 7.54 14.74 -4.90
CA PRO A 207 7.90 13.34 -5.15
C PRO A 207 8.82 13.11 -6.37
N ASP A 208 8.80 14.02 -7.36
CA ASP A 208 9.54 13.86 -8.63
C ASP A 208 10.96 14.49 -8.58
N ARG A 209 11.34 15.12 -7.45
CA ARG A 209 12.56 15.94 -7.32
C ARG A 209 13.84 15.18 -7.63
N LEU A 210 13.96 13.92 -7.20
CA LEU A 210 15.16 13.12 -7.49
C LEU A 210 15.31 12.89 -9.00
N ALA A 211 14.23 12.57 -9.71
CA ALA A 211 14.28 12.40 -11.17
C ALA A 211 14.63 13.71 -11.89
N ALA A 212 14.07 14.83 -11.43
CA ALA A 212 14.41 16.15 -11.95
C ALA A 212 15.88 16.52 -11.68
N LEU A 213 16.46 16.08 -10.56
CA LEU A 213 17.88 16.26 -10.26
C LEU A 213 18.77 15.49 -11.24
N PHE A 214 18.49 14.21 -11.46
CA PHE A 214 19.21 13.41 -12.47
C PHE A 214 19.13 14.07 -13.84
N GLU A 215 17.96 14.52 -14.27
CA GLU A 215 17.79 15.18 -15.56
C GLU A 215 18.49 16.53 -15.67
N ALA A 216 18.43 17.36 -14.63
CA ALA A 216 19.09 18.66 -14.61
C ALA A 216 20.62 18.53 -14.71
N LEU A 217 21.20 17.60 -13.95
CA LEU A 217 22.62 17.30 -14.00
C LEU A 217 23.03 16.70 -15.35
N ARG A 218 22.21 15.80 -15.93
CA ARG A 218 22.40 15.26 -17.28
C ARG A 218 22.45 16.35 -18.35
N ARG A 219 21.76 17.48 -18.15
CA ARG A 219 21.80 18.68 -19.02
C ARG A 219 22.94 19.66 -18.72
N GLY A 220 23.83 19.31 -17.79
CA GLY A 220 25.00 20.11 -17.46
C GLY A 220 24.76 21.19 -16.41
N MET A 221 23.70 21.09 -15.60
CA MET A 221 23.59 21.90 -14.37
C MET A 221 24.79 21.62 -13.46
N SER A 222 25.40 22.67 -12.91
CA SER A 222 26.54 22.49 -12.01
C SER A 222 26.11 21.96 -10.64
N LEU A 223 26.99 21.23 -9.95
CA LEU A 223 26.72 20.78 -8.58
C LEU A 223 26.50 21.95 -7.61
N GLU A 224 27.16 23.09 -7.84
CA GLU A 224 26.95 24.32 -7.05
C GLU A 224 25.54 24.89 -7.25
N GLU A 225 25.04 24.93 -8.48
CA GLU A 225 23.67 25.36 -8.77
C GLU A 225 22.66 24.38 -8.18
N ALA A 226 22.87 23.07 -8.35
CA ALA A 226 22.02 22.05 -7.77
C ALA A 226 21.99 22.14 -6.24
N HIS A 227 23.13 22.30 -5.57
CA HIS A 227 23.20 22.52 -4.13
C HIS A 227 22.47 23.80 -3.71
N THR A 228 22.66 24.90 -4.45
CA THR A 228 21.99 26.18 -4.15
C THR A 228 20.47 26.06 -4.22
N LEU A 229 19.95 25.34 -5.22
CA LEU A 229 18.52 25.13 -5.39
C LEU A 229 17.95 24.15 -4.37
N THR A 230 18.70 23.09 -4.05
CA THR A 230 18.16 21.95 -3.32
C THR A 230 18.50 21.90 -1.84
N ALA A 231 19.64 22.48 -1.47
CA ALA A 231 20.36 22.28 -0.22
C ALA A 231 20.74 20.81 0.09
N ILE A 232 20.66 19.90 -0.89
CA ILE A 232 21.19 18.53 -0.78
C ILE A 232 22.72 18.60 -0.64
N ASP A 233 23.30 17.82 0.27
CA ASP A 233 24.74 17.87 0.54
C ASP A 233 25.57 17.62 -0.73
N PRO A 234 26.65 18.40 -0.98
CA PRO A 234 27.51 18.21 -2.15
C PRO A 234 28.07 16.79 -2.31
N TRP A 235 28.23 16.03 -1.22
CA TRP A 235 28.65 14.64 -1.28
C TRP A 235 27.65 13.79 -2.07
N PHE A 236 26.35 13.85 -1.71
CA PHE A 236 25.30 13.11 -2.42
C PHE A 236 25.17 13.56 -3.88
N LEU A 237 25.32 14.87 -4.14
CA LEU A 237 25.30 15.40 -5.50
C LEU A 237 26.48 14.87 -6.34
N GLY A 238 27.66 14.73 -5.72
CA GLY A 238 28.83 14.10 -6.32
C GLY A 238 28.57 12.64 -6.70
N GLU A 239 28.02 11.84 -5.77
CA GLU A 239 27.68 10.44 -6.04
C GLU A 239 26.64 10.29 -7.18
N VAL A 240 25.65 11.19 -7.23
CA VAL A 240 24.68 11.22 -8.34
C VAL A 240 25.37 11.60 -9.67
N ALA A 241 26.34 12.52 -9.65
CA ALA A 241 27.11 12.87 -10.84
C ALA A 241 28.00 11.70 -11.32
N ASP A 242 28.58 10.92 -10.40
CA ASP A 242 29.35 9.73 -10.74
C ASP A 242 28.48 8.65 -11.39
N LEU A 243 27.25 8.45 -10.90
CA LEU A 243 26.26 7.60 -11.57
C LEU A 243 25.95 8.09 -12.99
N LEU A 244 25.80 9.41 -13.20
CA LEU A 244 25.55 9.97 -14.53
C LEU A 244 26.74 9.79 -15.48
N ALA A 245 27.98 9.87 -14.99
CA ALA A 245 29.15 9.53 -15.78
C ALA A 245 29.12 8.06 -16.23
N LEU A 246 28.69 7.15 -15.35
CA LEU A 246 28.48 5.74 -15.70
C LEU A 246 27.31 5.51 -16.67
N GLU A 247 26.31 6.40 -16.72
CA GLU A 247 25.28 6.33 -17.78
C GLU A 247 25.89 6.54 -19.18
N GLU A 248 26.91 7.39 -19.31
CA GLU A 248 27.63 7.59 -20.57
C GLU A 248 28.39 6.32 -20.98
N VAL A 249 29.07 5.69 -20.01
CA VAL A 249 29.73 4.39 -20.22
C VAL A 249 28.72 3.32 -20.64
N ALA A 250 27.59 3.20 -19.92
CA ALA A 250 26.53 2.25 -20.23
C ALA A 250 25.96 2.45 -21.64
N ARG A 251 25.87 3.70 -22.11
CA ARG A 251 25.35 4.07 -23.44
C ARG A 251 26.34 3.73 -24.55
N ASP A 252 27.60 4.16 -24.41
CA ASP A 252 28.52 4.27 -25.54
C ASP A 252 29.63 3.21 -25.56
N ALA A 253 30.05 2.68 -24.39
CA ALA A 253 31.14 1.72 -24.32
C ALA A 253 30.76 0.33 -24.84
N GLU A 254 31.74 -0.51 -25.15
CA GLU A 254 31.50 -1.93 -25.41
C GLU A 254 31.21 -2.66 -24.09
N LEU A 255 30.21 -3.56 -24.07
CA LEU A 255 29.82 -4.31 -22.88
C LEU A 255 30.81 -5.47 -22.61
N THR A 256 32.06 -5.11 -22.31
CA THR A 256 33.10 -6.04 -21.87
C THR A 256 32.84 -6.49 -20.43
N VAL A 257 33.55 -7.55 -19.98
CA VAL A 257 33.47 -8.01 -18.57
C VAL A 257 33.80 -6.88 -17.59
N GLU A 258 34.82 -6.07 -17.89
CA GLU A 258 35.27 -4.96 -17.05
C GLU A 258 34.20 -3.87 -16.97
N THR A 259 33.69 -3.43 -18.12
CA THR A 259 32.62 -2.41 -18.20
C THR A 259 31.34 -2.88 -17.51
N LEU A 260 30.92 -4.13 -17.75
CA LEU A 260 29.74 -4.67 -17.09
C LEU A 260 29.95 -4.76 -15.58
N THR A 261 31.12 -5.21 -15.11
CA THR A 261 31.42 -5.27 -13.67
C THR A 261 31.28 -3.90 -13.01
N GLU A 262 31.86 -2.87 -13.61
CA GLU A 262 31.77 -1.49 -13.11
C GLU A 262 30.31 -1.00 -13.04
N LEU A 263 29.53 -1.20 -14.10
CA LEU A 263 28.12 -0.82 -14.13
C LEU A 263 27.29 -1.57 -13.09
N LYS A 264 27.49 -2.89 -12.97
CA LYS A 264 26.74 -3.71 -12.03
C LYS A 264 27.10 -3.38 -10.58
N GLN A 265 28.38 -3.13 -10.27
CA GLN A 265 28.83 -2.67 -8.94
C GLN A 265 28.29 -1.28 -8.55
N ALA A 266 27.94 -0.45 -9.53
CA ALA A 266 27.25 0.81 -9.30
C ALA A 266 25.71 0.65 -9.21
N GLY A 267 25.17 -0.57 -9.33
CA GLY A 267 23.74 -0.88 -9.24
C GLY A 267 22.94 -0.75 -10.53
N PHE A 268 23.59 -0.64 -11.70
CA PHE A 268 22.86 -0.54 -12.96
C PHE A 268 22.13 -1.84 -13.29
N GLY A 269 20.81 -1.75 -13.41
CA GLY A 269 19.98 -2.87 -13.87
C GLY A 269 20.10 -3.10 -15.37
N ASP A 270 19.88 -4.32 -15.82
CA ASP A 270 19.94 -4.74 -17.22
C ASP A 270 18.95 -3.92 -18.06
N ALA A 271 17.74 -3.69 -17.55
CA ALA A 271 16.72 -2.87 -18.20
C ALA A 271 17.12 -1.39 -18.32
N GLN A 272 17.89 -0.88 -17.36
CA GLN A 272 18.39 0.50 -17.40
C GLN A 272 19.49 0.66 -18.45
N ILE A 273 20.46 -0.26 -18.46
CA ILE A 273 21.52 -0.30 -19.49
C ILE A 273 20.88 -0.42 -20.87
N ALA A 274 19.89 -1.30 -21.02
CA ALA A 274 19.19 -1.51 -22.29
C ALA A 274 18.51 -0.24 -22.79
N ARG A 275 17.79 0.46 -21.91
CA ARG A 275 17.15 1.75 -22.21
C ARG A 275 18.17 2.82 -22.62
N LEU A 276 19.29 2.93 -21.91
CA LEU A 276 20.34 3.90 -22.24
C LEU A 276 20.93 3.64 -23.63
N ARG A 277 21.07 2.38 -24.03
CA ARG A 277 21.60 1.96 -25.35
C ARG A 277 20.56 1.92 -26.47
N GLY A 278 19.27 2.08 -26.16
CA GLY A 278 18.18 1.87 -27.11
C GLY A 278 18.05 0.42 -27.61
N THR A 279 18.31 -0.56 -26.73
CA THR A 279 18.19 -2.00 -27.00
C THR A 279 17.18 -2.65 -26.04
N ASP A 280 16.99 -3.97 -26.12
CA ASP A 280 16.13 -4.74 -25.23
C ASP A 280 16.88 -5.28 -24.01
N ALA A 281 16.17 -5.47 -22.89
CA ALA A 281 16.76 -5.95 -21.63
C ALA A 281 17.36 -7.36 -21.77
N ALA A 282 16.77 -8.23 -22.58
CA ALA A 282 17.24 -9.60 -22.74
C ALA A 282 18.62 -9.66 -23.42
N SER A 283 18.89 -8.76 -24.37
CA SER A 283 20.21 -8.61 -24.99
C SER A 283 21.29 -8.24 -23.97
N VAL A 284 20.99 -7.34 -23.02
CA VAL A 284 21.93 -6.99 -21.94
C VAL A 284 22.09 -8.15 -20.96
N THR A 285 21.02 -8.79 -20.54
CA THR A 285 21.07 -9.98 -19.67
C THR A 285 21.94 -11.08 -20.28
N GLU A 286 21.84 -11.33 -21.59
CA GLU A 286 22.68 -12.32 -22.26
C GLU A 286 24.15 -11.88 -22.29
N ALA A 287 24.45 -10.59 -22.46
CA ALA A 287 25.81 -10.07 -22.38
C ALA A 287 26.42 -10.24 -20.97
N VAL A 288 25.66 -9.93 -19.91
CA VAL A 288 26.05 -10.16 -18.51
C VAL A 288 26.31 -11.65 -18.25
N ARG A 289 25.42 -12.51 -18.74
CA ARG A 289 25.58 -13.97 -18.64
C ARG A 289 26.80 -14.47 -19.40
N ALA A 290 27.04 -13.98 -20.63
CA ALA A 290 28.19 -14.36 -21.45
C ALA A 290 29.52 -13.90 -20.82
N ALA A 291 29.50 -12.80 -20.08
CA ALA A 291 30.61 -12.32 -19.26
C ALA A 291 30.86 -13.18 -18.00
N GLY A 292 29.96 -14.12 -17.67
CA GLY A 292 30.05 -14.97 -16.48
C GLY A 292 29.80 -14.22 -15.18
N LEU A 293 29.17 -13.04 -15.25
CA LEU A 293 28.88 -12.21 -14.08
C LEU A 293 27.58 -12.71 -13.41
N VAL A 294 27.66 -12.90 -12.11
CA VAL A 294 26.52 -13.23 -11.24
C VAL A 294 26.66 -12.42 -9.95
N PRO A 295 25.55 -11.94 -9.36
CA PRO A 295 25.64 -11.33 -8.05
C PRO A 295 25.94 -12.39 -7.00
N VAL A 296 26.61 -11.96 -5.94
CA VAL A 296 26.75 -12.71 -4.69
C VAL A 296 25.82 -12.12 -3.65
N TYR A 297 25.53 -12.90 -2.61
CA TYR A 297 24.65 -12.43 -1.53
C TYR A 297 25.41 -12.30 -0.21
N LYS A 298 25.31 -11.15 0.42
CA LYS A 298 25.94 -10.80 1.71
C LYS A 298 24.91 -10.77 2.84
N ARG A 299 25.33 -11.02 4.07
CA ARG A 299 24.44 -11.04 5.25
C ARG A 299 24.36 -9.69 5.95
N ILE A 300 23.17 -9.34 6.43
CA ILE A 300 22.99 -8.30 7.45
C ILE A 300 23.32 -8.93 8.80
N ASP A 301 24.44 -8.55 9.39
CA ASP A 301 25.04 -9.26 10.52
C ASP A 301 25.26 -8.42 11.79
N THR A 302 24.92 -7.12 11.76
CA THR A 302 25.08 -6.15 12.86
C THR A 302 26.51 -5.77 13.26
N CYS A 303 27.53 -6.43 12.72
CA CYS A 303 28.91 -6.36 13.20
C CYS A 303 29.98 -6.26 12.10
N ALA A 304 29.58 -6.03 10.85
CA ALA A 304 30.50 -5.78 9.73
C ALA A 304 31.53 -6.91 9.56
N GLY A 305 31.08 -8.17 9.63
CA GLY A 305 31.91 -9.36 9.48
C GLY A 305 32.84 -9.68 10.66
N GLU A 306 32.79 -8.95 11.77
CA GLU A 306 33.63 -9.24 12.95
C GLU A 306 33.31 -10.62 13.55
N ILE A 307 32.03 -10.99 13.56
CA ILE A 307 31.53 -12.22 14.16
C ILE A 307 30.67 -12.96 13.14
N ALA A 308 30.94 -14.27 12.98
CA ALA A 308 30.15 -15.10 12.08
C ALA A 308 28.67 -15.08 12.49
N SER A 309 27.81 -14.61 11.59
CA SER A 309 26.37 -14.56 11.76
C SER A 309 25.68 -15.68 10.97
N ARG A 310 24.58 -16.20 11.53
CA ARG A 310 23.66 -17.12 10.83
C ARG A 310 22.36 -16.45 10.45
N THR A 311 22.32 -15.12 10.43
CA THR A 311 21.12 -14.37 10.09
C THR A 311 20.59 -14.74 8.71
N PRO A 312 19.28 -14.98 8.58
CA PRO A 312 18.69 -15.36 7.30
C PRO A 312 18.56 -14.18 6.33
N THR A 313 18.88 -12.94 6.75
CA THR A 313 18.73 -11.73 5.93
C THR A 313 19.94 -11.49 5.04
N LEU A 314 19.67 -11.44 3.73
CA LEU A 314 20.62 -11.37 2.64
C LEU A 314 20.30 -10.19 1.72
N TYR A 315 21.33 -9.64 1.08
CA TYR A 315 21.19 -8.69 -0.02
C TYR A 315 22.24 -9.00 -1.10
N SER A 316 21.90 -8.72 -2.36
CA SER A 316 22.78 -8.90 -3.51
C SER A 316 23.82 -7.79 -3.60
N CYS A 317 25.02 -8.14 -4.04
CA CYS A 317 26.03 -7.22 -4.54
C CYS A 317 26.91 -7.90 -5.59
N TRP A 318 27.76 -7.12 -6.25
CA TRP A 318 28.67 -7.60 -7.30
C TRP A 318 30.13 -7.70 -6.80
N GLU A 319 30.32 -8.51 -5.75
CA GLU A 319 31.62 -8.88 -5.17
C GLU A 319 31.93 -10.38 -5.39
N GLU A 320 32.94 -10.92 -4.70
CA GLU A 320 33.45 -12.28 -4.96
C GLU A 320 32.83 -13.38 -4.08
N GLU A 321 32.54 -13.12 -2.81
CA GLU A 321 32.12 -14.14 -1.84
C GLU A 321 30.60 -14.17 -1.63
N ASP A 322 29.99 -15.33 -1.85
CA ASP A 322 28.57 -15.60 -1.60
C ASP A 322 28.35 -16.21 -0.20
N GLU A 323 27.53 -15.54 0.59
CA GLU A 323 27.21 -15.90 1.97
C GLU A 323 25.80 -16.47 2.11
N ALA A 324 25.00 -16.60 1.04
CA ALA A 324 23.63 -17.11 1.11
C ALA A 324 23.56 -18.53 1.72
N GLY A 325 24.64 -19.30 1.57
CA GLY A 325 24.75 -20.68 2.05
C GLY A 325 23.79 -21.63 1.33
N ASP A 326 24.00 -22.93 1.52
CA ASP A 326 23.14 -23.96 0.94
C ASP A 326 21.99 -24.33 1.88
N GLN A 327 21.00 -25.05 1.35
CA GLN A 327 19.83 -25.51 2.08
C GLN A 327 19.75 -27.03 2.05
N GLU A 328 19.36 -27.64 3.17
CA GLU A 328 19.19 -29.10 3.25
C GLU A 328 17.87 -29.58 2.63
N LEU A 329 16.81 -28.76 2.75
CA LEU A 329 15.47 -29.05 2.26
C LEU A 329 15.19 -28.30 0.94
N PRO A 330 14.33 -28.85 0.06
CA PRO A 330 13.85 -28.10 -1.09
C PRO A 330 13.23 -26.77 -0.67
N SER A 331 13.49 -25.72 -1.44
CA SER A 331 13.06 -24.37 -1.11
C SER A 331 11.78 -23.98 -1.86
N VAL A 332 10.97 -23.13 -1.25
CA VAL A 332 9.84 -22.46 -1.90
C VAL A 332 10.01 -20.96 -1.71
N VAL A 333 9.99 -20.23 -2.82
CA VAL A 333 10.14 -18.77 -2.82
C VAL A 333 8.77 -18.13 -2.72
N VAL A 334 8.60 -17.23 -1.76
CA VAL A 334 7.43 -16.36 -1.61
C VAL A 334 7.83 -14.96 -2.02
N LEU A 335 7.20 -14.42 -3.06
CA LEU A 335 7.45 -13.05 -3.51
C LEU A 335 6.54 -12.08 -2.73
N GLY A 336 7.17 -11.10 -2.10
CA GLY A 336 6.53 -10.07 -1.31
C GLY A 336 5.85 -8.99 -2.15
N ASN A 337 5.25 -8.03 -1.47
CA ASN A 337 4.43 -6.99 -2.08
C ASN A 337 5.18 -5.72 -2.47
N GLY A 338 6.49 -5.63 -2.26
CA GLY A 338 7.21 -4.37 -2.47
C GLY A 338 6.69 -3.25 -1.56
N PRO A 339 6.88 -1.96 -1.92
CA PRO A 339 6.40 -0.86 -1.11
C PRO A 339 4.88 -0.86 -0.95
N ASN A 340 4.44 -0.54 0.26
CA ASN A 340 3.03 -0.23 0.49
C ASN A 340 2.63 1.01 -0.34
N ARG A 341 1.44 0.94 -0.94
CA ARG A 341 0.77 2.05 -1.64
C ARG A 341 -0.75 1.88 -1.57
N ILE A 342 -1.50 2.92 -1.91
CA ILE A 342 -2.97 2.81 -1.96
C ILE A 342 -3.37 1.71 -2.94
N GLY A 343 -4.11 0.71 -2.45
CA GLY A 343 -4.50 -0.48 -3.22
C GLY A 343 -3.61 -1.71 -3.02
N GLN A 344 -2.40 -1.54 -2.47
CA GLN A 344 -1.42 -2.59 -2.17
C GLN A 344 -0.78 -2.34 -0.79
N GLY A 345 -1.47 -2.79 0.27
CA GLY A 345 -1.05 -2.54 1.65
C GLY A 345 -0.60 -3.79 2.39
N LEU A 346 -0.67 -3.69 3.72
CA LEU A 346 -0.28 -4.73 4.68
C LEU A 346 -1.09 -6.02 4.53
N GLU A 347 -2.25 -5.99 3.86
CA GLU A 347 -3.08 -7.16 3.64
C GLU A 347 -2.34 -8.25 2.84
N PHE A 348 -1.48 -7.83 1.91
CA PHE A 348 -0.65 -8.73 1.11
C PHE A 348 0.57 -9.21 1.89
N ASP A 349 1.19 -8.34 2.69
CA ASP A 349 2.27 -8.74 3.61
C ASP A 349 1.79 -9.82 4.61
N TYR A 350 0.58 -9.66 5.15
CA TYR A 350 -0.08 -10.65 6.00
C TYR A 350 -0.18 -12.02 5.29
N CYS A 351 -0.60 -12.03 4.02
CA CYS A 351 -0.69 -13.26 3.23
C CYS A 351 0.69 -13.89 3.01
N CYS A 352 1.71 -13.10 2.66
CA CYS A 352 3.08 -13.58 2.46
C CYS A 352 3.70 -14.15 3.75
N CYS A 353 3.45 -13.54 4.91
CA CYS A 353 3.91 -14.08 6.21
C CYS A 353 3.31 -15.46 6.49
N HIS A 354 1.98 -15.58 6.34
CA HIS A 354 1.29 -16.85 6.53
C HIS A 354 1.74 -17.93 5.54
N ALA A 355 2.06 -17.55 4.29
CA ALA A 355 2.64 -18.48 3.33
C ALA A 355 4.03 -18.96 3.73
N SER A 356 4.87 -18.07 4.24
CA SER A 356 6.21 -18.42 4.71
C SER A 356 6.13 -19.43 5.86
N TRP A 357 5.28 -19.18 6.85
CA TRP A 357 5.08 -20.09 7.98
C TRP A 357 4.50 -21.44 7.55
N ALA A 358 3.47 -21.44 6.70
CA ALA A 358 2.86 -22.69 6.20
C ALA A 358 3.83 -23.51 5.33
N THR A 359 4.69 -22.85 4.56
CA THR A 359 5.76 -23.49 3.78
C THR A 359 6.74 -24.21 4.70
N ARG A 360 7.17 -23.56 5.79
CA ARG A 360 8.06 -24.17 6.79
C ARG A 360 7.39 -25.36 7.48
N GLU A 361 6.13 -25.20 7.89
CA GLU A 361 5.34 -26.26 8.51
C GLU A 361 5.16 -27.48 7.59
N ALA A 362 5.10 -27.27 6.28
CA ALA A 362 5.04 -28.32 5.26
C ALA A 362 6.40 -29.00 4.99
N GLY A 363 7.48 -28.59 5.67
CA GLY A 363 8.80 -29.22 5.54
C GLY A 363 9.64 -28.73 4.36
N TYR A 364 9.38 -27.50 3.88
CA TYR A 364 10.21 -26.81 2.89
C TYR A 364 11.00 -25.69 3.56
N THR A 365 12.12 -25.29 2.94
CA THR A 365 12.77 -24.04 3.32
C THR A 365 12.00 -22.87 2.72
N ALA A 366 11.46 -21.99 3.56
CA ALA A 366 10.74 -20.81 3.11
C ALA A 366 11.72 -19.67 2.79
N VAL A 367 11.74 -19.21 1.54
CA VAL A 367 12.57 -18.10 1.06
C VAL A 367 11.68 -16.90 0.76
N MET A 368 11.87 -15.79 1.46
CA MET A 368 11.12 -14.54 1.22
C MET A 368 11.94 -13.59 0.34
N VAL A 369 11.32 -12.94 -0.64
CA VAL A 369 11.93 -11.84 -1.42
C VAL A 369 11.04 -10.60 -1.30
N ASN A 370 11.52 -9.56 -0.62
CA ASN A 370 10.77 -8.31 -0.45
C ASN A 370 11.70 -7.14 -0.11
N CYS A 371 11.28 -5.91 -0.38
CA CYS A 371 12.07 -4.69 -0.16
C CYS A 371 11.42 -3.63 0.73
N ASN A 372 10.34 -3.99 1.43
CA ASN A 372 9.60 -3.07 2.29
C ASN A 372 10.06 -3.14 3.76
N PRO A 373 10.71 -2.10 4.30
CA PRO A 373 11.27 -2.14 5.65
C PRO A 373 10.22 -2.08 6.78
N GLU A 374 8.98 -1.70 6.47
CA GLU A 374 7.90 -1.57 7.46
C GLU A 374 7.24 -2.92 7.81
N THR A 375 7.54 -3.98 7.05
CA THR A 375 6.75 -5.21 7.02
C THR A 375 7.26 -6.33 7.93
N VAL A 376 6.37 -7.26 8.24
CA VAL A 376 6.73 -8.49 8.99
C VAL A 376 7.37 -9.51 8.05
N SER A 377 7.04 -9.53 6.75
CA SER A 377 7.72 -10.44 5.80
C SER A 377 9.22 -10.18 5.71
N THR A 378 9.67 -8.94 5.91
CA THR A 378 11.09 -8.60 5.98
C THR A 378 11.67 -8.71 7.40
N ASP A 379 10.98 -9.37 8.33
CA ASP A 379 11.58 -9.82 9.59
C ASP A 379 12.33 -11.14 9.39
N TYR A 380 13.51 -11.24 9.99
CA TYR A 380 14.38 -12.41 9.86
C TYR A 380 13.75 -13.64 10.53
N ASP A 381 12.83 -13.47 11.48
CA ASP A 381 12.11 -14.58 12.14
C ASP A 381 10.97 -15.16 11.25
N THR A 382 10.59 -14.46 10.18
CA THR A 382 9.43 -14.84 9.34
C THR A 382 9.75 -15.98 8.38
N SER A 383 10.92 -15.95 7.73
CA SER A 383 11.34 -16.93 6.72
C SER A 383 12.69 -17.57 7.09
N ASP A 384 13.01 -18.72 6.48
CA ASP A 384 14.30 -19.40 6.71
C ASP A 384 15.45 -18.70 5.98
N LYS A 385 15.13 -18.01 4.88
CA LYS A 385 15.97 -17.00 4.22
C LYS A 385 15.13 -15.80 3.80
N LEU A 386 15.69 -14.60 3.93
CA LEU A 386 15.10 -13.34 3.50
C LEU A 386 16.08 -12.66 2.55
N TYR A 387 15.68 -12.47 1.31
CA TYR A 387 16.37 -11.63 0.34
C TYR A 387 15.73 -10.25 0.35
N PHE A 388 16.46 -9.26 0.90
CA PHE A 388 16.04 -7.87 0.93
C PHE A 388 16.35 -7.21 -0.42
N GLU A 389 15.57 -7.60 -1.44
CA GLU A 389 15.84 -7.31 -2.85
C GLU A 389 14.63 -6.66 -3.53
N PRO A 390 14.86 -5.85 -4.60
CA PRO A 390 13.79 -5.41 -5.49
C PRO A 390 12.95 -6.60 -5.97
N VAL A 391 11.62 -6.46 -5.96
CA VAL A 391 10.70 -7.47 -6.51
C VAL A 391 10.49 -7.22 -8.00
N ASP A 392 11.58 -7.30 -8.76
CA ASP A 392 11.61 -7.15 -10.21
C ASP A 392 12.15 -8.41 -10.91
N GLU A 393 12.08 -8.43 -12.23
CA GLU A 393 12.46 -9.60 -13.01
C GLU A 393 13.94 -9.97 -12.85
N GLU A 394 14.83 -9.00 -12.79
CA GLU A 394 16.28 -9.22 -12.74
C GLU A 394 16.69 -9.85 -11.41
N HIS A 395 16.34 -9.18 -10.30
CA HIS A 395 16.76 -9.59 -8.96
C HIS A 395 16.08 -10.90 -8.56
N VAL A 396 14.79 -11.07 -8.88
CA VAL A 396 14.09 -12.33 -8.62
C VAL A 396 14.73 -13.47 -9.42
N ARG A 397 15.09 -13.26 -10.70
CA ARG A 397 15.77 -14.29 -11.49
C ARG A 397 17.12 -14.69 -10.89
N HIS A 398 17.89 -13.74 -10.36
CA HIS A 398 19.14 -14.05 -9.66
C HIS A 398 18.89 -14.89 -8.40
N VAL A 399 17.89 -14.55 -7.60
CA VAL A 399 17.52 -15.33 -6.41
C VAL A 399 17.09 -16.75 -6.81
N LEU A 400 16.24 -16.89 -7.84
CA LEU A 400 15.81 -18.19 -8.35
C LEU A 400 16.98 -19.02 -8.90
N GLY A 401 17.94 -18.38 -9.57
CA GLY A 401 19.15 -19.03 -10.06
C GLY A 401 20.05 -19.56 -8.93
N ARG A 402 20.13 -18.81 -7.81
CA ARG A 402 20.89 -19.17 -6.62
C ARG A 402 20.23 -20.26 -5.78
N GLU A 403 18.92 -20.16 -5.60
CA GLU A 403 18.14 -21.02 -4.69
C GLU A 403 17.56 -22.26 -5.37
N LYS A 404 17.32 -22.21 -6.69
CA LYS A 404 16.74 -23.30 -7.49
C LYS A 404 15.51 -23.93 -6.82
N PRO A 405 14.48 -23.14 -6.50
CA PRO A 405 13.37 -23.60 -5.67
C PRO A 405 12.53 -24.67 -6.34
N ALA A 406 11.89 -25.49 -5.51
CA ALA A 406 10.83 -26.41 -5.91
C ALA A 406 9.61 -25.68 -6.49
N GLY A 407 9.40 -24.42 -6.07
CA GLY A 407 8.54 -23.49 -6.79
C GLY A 407 8.37 -22.13 -6.13
N VAL A 408 7.55 -21.29 -6.77
CA VAL A 408 7.38 -19.87 -6.44
C VAL A 408 5.90 -19.58 -6.17
N ILE A 409 5.61 -18.97 -5.03
CA ILE A 409 4.29 -18.42 -4.68
C ILE A 409 4.33 -16.90 -4.93
N LEU A 410 3.53 -16.43 -5.87
CA LEU A 410 3.45 -15.03 -6.29
C LEU A 410 2.07 -14.40 -6.08
N GLN A 411 1.05 -15.23 -5.84
CA GLN A 411 -0.36 -14.83 -5.78
C GLN A 411 -0.71 -14.04 -4.51
N PHE A 412 0.21 -13.92 -3.55
CA PHE A 412 -0.07 -13.35 -2.23
C PHE A 412 0.50 -11.94 -2.04
N GLY A 413 1.48 -11.53 -2.85
CA GLY A 413 2.11 -10.21 -2.74
C GLY A 413 1.43 -9.10 -3.54
N GLY A 414 0.21 -9.31 -4.05
CA GLY A 414 -0.49 -8.29 -4.83
C GLY A 414 0.08 -8.13 -6.24
N GLN A 415 -0.07 -6.94 -6.85
CA GLN A 415 0.15 -6.79 -8.30
C GLN A 415 1.61 -6.98 -8.73
N THR A 416 2.55 -6.56 -7.89
CA THR A 416 3.98 -6.53 -8.22
C THR A 416 4.54 -7.89 -8.59
N PRO A 417 4.42 -8.94 -7.74
CA PRO A 417 4.86 -10.27 -8.14
C PRO A 417 3.98 -10.92 -9.22
N LEU A 418 2.71 -10.52 -9.34
CA LEU A 418 1.83 -10.99 -10.42
C LEU A 418 2.37 -10.62 -11.81
N LYS A 419 2.96 -9.43 -11.97
CA LYS A 419 3.58 -9.01 -13.24
C LYS A 419 4.76 -9.88 -13.65
N LEU A 420 5.35 -10.63 -12.72
CA LEU A 420 6.48 -11.50 -12.96
C LEU A 420 6.08 -12.93 -13.33
N ALA A 421 4.77 -13.25 -13.36
CA ALA A 421 4.29 -14.63 -13.43
C ALA A 421 4.80 -15.44 -14.65
N HIS A 422 5.11 -14.79 -15.77
CA HIS A 422 5.70 -15.43 -16.96
C HIS A 422 7.22 -15.46 -16.97
N SER A 423 7.86 -14.65 -16.13
CA SER A 423 9.32 -14.56 -16.02
C SER A 423 9.89 -15.41 -14.88
N VAL A 424 9.04 -15.91 -13.99
CA VAL A 424 9.42 -16.76 -12.85
C VAL A 424 8.88 -18.19 -13.02
N GLY A 425 9.66 -19.21 -12.63
CA GLY A 425 9.20 -20.59 -12.71
C GLY A 425 10.08 -21.59 -11.95
N PRO A 426 9.50 -22.66 -11.38
CA PRO A 426 8.10 -23.09 -11.52
C PRO A 426 7.13 -22.39 -10.55
N VAL A 427 6.02 -21.84 -11.05
CA VAL A 427 4.96 -21.20 -10.23
C VAL A 427 4.08 -22.27 -9.57
N LEU A 428 3.84 -22.15 -8.27
CA LEU A 428 2.94 -23.02 -7.49
C LEU A 428 1.55 -22.39 -7.38
N GLY A 429 0.50 -23.21 -7.30
CA GLY A 429 -0.89 -22.73 -7.23
C GLY A 429 -1.46 -22.40 -8.61
N THR A 430 -2.34 -21.38 -8.66
CA THR A 430 -2.97 -20.95 -9.91
C THR A 430 -1.94 -20.52 -10.96
N SER A 431 -2.12 -20.99 -12.19
CA SER A 431 -1.15 -20.80 -13.27
C SER A 431 -1.10 -19.35 -13.79
N PRO A 432 0.04 -18.91 -14.34
CA PRO A 432 0.16 -17.59 -14.98
C PRO A 432 -0.89 -17.34 -16.07
N ASP A 433 -1.22 -18.36 -16.87
CA ASP A 433 -2.24 -18.22 -17.93
C ASP A 433 -3.65 -17.94 -17.39
N VAL A 434 -3.99 -18.50 -16.22
CA VAL A 434 -5.28 -18.23 -15.56
C VAL A 434 -5.31 -16.82 -14.98
N ILE A 435 -4.17 -16.34 -14.44
CA ILE A 435 -4.03 -14.95 -13.99
C ILE A 435 -4.27 -14.01 -15.17
N ASP A 436 -3.60 -14.23 -16.30
CA ASP A 436 -3.79 -13.45 -17.52
C ASP A 436 -5.22 -13.55 -18.05
N LEU A 437 -5.84 -14.73 -18.04
CA LEU A 437 -7.22 -14.92 -18.50
C LEU A 437 -8.18 -14.03 -17.73
N CYS A 438 -7.99 -13.88 -16.42
CA CYS A 438 -8.83 -13.04 -15.57
C CYS A 438 -8.55 -11.53 -15.72
N GLU A 439 -7.31 -11.13 -16.02
CA GLU A 439 -6.92 -9.75 -16.29
C GLU A 439 -7.33 -9.30 -17.72
N ASP A 440 -7.27 -10.22 -18.69
CA ASP A 440 -7.68 -10.01 -20.07
C ASP A 440 -9.20 -10.10 -20.21
N ARG A 441 -9.83 -8.97 -20.52
CA ARG A 441 -11.30 -8.89 -20.56
C ARG A 441 -11.93 -9.63 -21.73
N GLU A 442 -11.28 -9.75 -22.88
CA GLU A 442 -11.85 -10.51 -24.01
C GLU A 442 -11.86 -12.00 -23.68
N ARG A 443 -10.74 -12.51 -23.14
CA ARG A 443 -10.62 -13.88 -22.66
C ARG A 443 -11.60 -14.15 -21.52
N PHE A 444 -11.69 -13.24 -20.56
CA PHE A 444 -12.59 -13.36 -19.41
C PHE A 444 -14.07 -13.31 -19.80
N ALA A 445 -14.48 -12.38 -20.67
CA ALA A 445 -15.85 -12.28 -21.14
C ALA A 445 -16.26 -13.50 -21.97
N ALA A 446 -15.37 -13.98 -22.84
CA ALA A 446 -15.59 -15.22 -23.59
C ALA A 446 -15.71 -16.43 -22.66
N PHE A 447 -14.89 -16.50 -21.61
CA PHE A 447 -14.93 -17.54 -20.59
C PHE A 447 -16.28 -17.53 -19.84
N LEU A 448 -16.72 -16.38 -19.32
CA LEU A 448 -18.01 -16.27 -18.61
C LEU A 448 -19.20 -16.59 -19.52
N SER A 449 -19.17 -16.10 -20.78
CA SER A 449 -20.19 -16.40 -21.79
C SER A 449 -20.27 -17.90 -22.08
N GLY A 450 -19.13 -18.57 -22.18
CA GLY A 450 -19.05 -20.04 -22.33
C GLY A 450 -19.68 -20.81 -21.16
N LEU A 451 -19.69 -20.23 -19.96
CA LEU A 451 -20.36 -20.77 -18.77
C LEU A 451 -21.83 -20.34 -18.63
N GLY A 452 -22.34 -19.48 -19.53
CA GLY A 452 -23.67 -18.90 -19.43
C GLY A 452 -23.84 -17.97 -18.23
N ILE A 453 -22.76 -17.30 -17.80
CA ILE A 453 -22.75 -16.40 -16.64
C ILE A 453 -22.91 -14.96 -17.12
N ALA A 454 -23.81 -14.22 -16.47
CA ALA A 454 -24.11 -12.84 -16.83
C ALA A 454 -22.98 -11.88 -16.41
N GLN A 455 -22.69 -10.92 -17.30
CA GLN A 455 -21.78 -9.80 -17.09
C GLN A 455 -22.48 -8.50 -17.54
N PRO A 456 -22.17 -7.34 -16.96
CA PRO A 456 -22.64 -6.06 -17.50
C PRO A 456 -22.23 -5.90 -18.97
N ALA A 457 -23.07 -5.25 -19.77
CA ALA A 457 -22.73 -4.97 -21.16
C ALA A 457 -21.44 -4.14 -21.21
N ASN A 458 -20.44 -4.61 -21.96
CA ASN A 458 -19.10 -4.01 -21.97
C ASN A 458 -18.49 -3.95 -23.38
N ALA A 459 -17.43 -3.15 -23.53
CA ALA A 459 -16.61 -3.09 -24.72
C ALA A 459 -15.18 -2.65 -24.40
N SER A 460 -14.21 -3.05 -25.22
CA SER A 460 -12.82 -2.60 -25.16
C SER A 460 -12.50 -1.66 -26.32
N ALA A 461 -11.83 -0.56 -26.02
CA ALA A 461 -11.40 0.45 -26.98
C ALA A 461 -9.87 0.60 -26.95
N ASN A 462 -9.24 0.67 -28.13
CA ASN A 462 -7.78 0.79 -28.26
C ASN A 462 -7.32 2.24 -28.49
N ASN A 463 -8.25 3.17 -28.64
CA ASN A 463 -8.00 4.60 -28.78
C ASN A 463 -9.28 5.38 -28.42
N VAL A 464 -9.12 6.69 -28.25
CA VAL A 464 -10.21 7.60 -27.86
C VAL A 464 -11.37 7.59 -28.86
N GLU A 465 -11.10 7.50 -30.16
CA GLU A 465 -12.15 7.57 -31.19
C GLU A 465 -13.01 6.31 -31.20
N ASP A 466 -12.38 5.13 -31.10
CA ASP A 466 -13.08 3.86 -30.92
C ASP A 466 -13.90 3.88 -29.62
N ALA A 467 -13.34 4.44 -28.54
CA ALA A 467 -14.03 4.54 -27.25
C ALA A 467 -15.30 5.39 -27.36
N ARG A 468 -15.28 6.51 -28.09
CA ARG A 468 -16.48 7.33 -28.34
C ARG A 468 -17.58 6.54 -29.03
N VAL A 469 -17.26 5.82 -30.10
CA VAL A 469 -18.23 5.01 -30.85
C VAL A 469 -18.84 3.94 -29.96
N LEU A 470 -18.01 3.27 -29.16
CA LEU A 470 -18.44 2.23 -28.24
C LEU A 470 -19.28 2.77 -27.08
N ALA A 471 -18.95 3.95 -26.55
CA ALA A 471 -19.71 4.63 -25.50
C ALA A 471 -21.13 4.93 -25.97
N HIS A 472 -21.31 5.47 -27.19
CA HIS A 472 -22.63 5.72 -27.77
C HIS A 472 -23.44 4.43 -27.98
N ARG A 473 -22.77 3.32 -28.32
CA ARG A 473 -23.41 2.01 -28.51
C ARG A 473 -23.89 1.42 -27.18
N LEU A 474 -23.10 1.51 -26.13
CA LEU A 474 -23.44 0.99 -24.79
C LEU A 474 -24.44 1.91 -24.06
N GLY A 475 -24.38 3.22 -24.35
CA GLY A 475 -25.14 4.29 -23.72
C GLY A 475 -24.67 4.60 -22.30
N PHE A 476 -25.07 5.77 -21.79
CA PHE A 476 -24.75 6.22 -20.42
C PHE A 476 -25.83 5.84 -19.37
N PRO A 477 -25.46 5.69 -18.08
CA PRO A 477 -24.12 5.87 -17.51
C PRO A 477 -23.15 4.71 -17.82
N LEU A 478 -21.87 5.04 -17.92
CA LEU A 478 -20.76 4.12 -18.19
C LEU A 478 -19.69 4.22 -17.10
N LEU A 479 -18.97 3.12 -16.90
CA LEU A 479 -17.76 3.08 -16.11
C LEU A 479 -16.57 2.94 -17.07
N VAL A 480 -15.71 3.95 -17.10
CA VAL A 480 -14.48 3.97 -17.88
C VAL A 480 -13.36 3.41 -17.02
N ARG A 481 -12.61 2.43 -17.54
CA ARG A 481 -11.54 1.75 -16.81
C ARG A 481 -10.30 1.54 -17.67
N PRO A 482 -9.11 2.02 -17.26
CA PRO A 482 -7.87 1.63 -17.91
C PRO A 482 -7.60 0.13 -17.74
N SER A 483 -6.91 -0.48 -18.70
CA SER A 483 -6.46 -1.87 -18.60
C SER A 483 -5.16 -1.97 -17.76
N TYR A 484 -4.96 -3.10 -17.06
CA TYR A 484 -3.76 -3.41 -16.27
C TYR A 484 -3.41 -2.41 -15.15
N VAL A 485 -4.43 -1.79 -14.53
CA VAL A 485 -4.24 -0.86 -13.41
C VAL A 485 -4.72 -1.42 -12.07
N LEU A 486 -4.04 -1.01 -10.99
CA LEU A 486 -4.41 -1.38 -9.62
C LEU A 486 -5.24 -0.30 -8.94
N GLY A 487 -6.19 -0.72 -8.09
CA GLY A 487 -6.93 0.19 -7.19
C GLY A 487 -7.81 1.20 -7.94
N GLY A 488 -8.26 0.83 -9.14
CA GLY A 488 -9.09 1.67 -9.98
C GLY A 488 -8.45 2.96 -10.47
N ARG A 489 -7.13 3.00 -10.67
CA ARG A 489 -6.43 4.19 -11.16
C ARG A 489 -7.08 4.75 -12.42
N ALA A 490 -7.39 6.05 -12.43
CA ALA A 490 -8.06 6.76 -13.52
C ALA A 490 -9.40 6.13 -13.99
N MET A 491 -10.06 5.35 -13.13
CA MET A 491 -11.43 4.93 -13.39
C MET A 491 -12.40 6.08 -13.12
N ALA A 492 -13.44 6.19 -13.94
CA ALA A 492 -14.46 7.23 -13.79
C ALA A 492 -15.85 6.70 -14.16
N ILE A 493 -16.87 7.11 -13.40
CA ILE A 493 -18.27 6.91 -13.78
C ILE A 493 -18.68 8.13 -14.61
N CYS A 494 -19.03 7.91 -15.86
CA CYS A 494 -19.48 8.94 -16.79
C CYS A 494 -21.00 8.86 -16.93
N TRP A 495 -21.71 9.92 -16.51
CA TRP A 495 -23.17 9.98 -16.58
C TRP A 495 -23.67 10.50 -17.91
N ASP A 496 -22.84 11.27 -18.60
CA ASP A 496 -23.09 11.80 -19.93
C ASP A 496 -21.81 11.88 -20.76
N GLU A 497 -21.94 12.41 -21.98
CA GLU A 497 -20.84 12.57 -22.92
C GLU A 497 -19.78 13.59 -22.46
N GLY A 498 -20.18 14.60 -21.68
CA GLY A 498 -19.25 15.59 -21.14
C GLY A 498 -18.30 14.98 -20.10
N ASP A 499 -18.85 14.16 -19.19
CA ASP A 499 -18.05 13.40 -18.23
C ASP A 499 -17.08 12.44 -18.94
N PHE A 500 -17.55 11.80 -20.01
CA PHE A 500 -16.76 10.85 -20.79
C PHE A 500 -15.54 11.49 -21.44
N GLU A 501 -15.72 12.63 -22.12
CA GLU A 501 -14.62 13.35 -22.77
C GLU A 501 -13.57 13.84 -21.77
N ALA A 502 -13.98 14.20 -20.55
CA ALA A 502 -13.05 14.59 -19.49
C ALA A 502 -12.22 13.40 -18.97
N ALA A 503 -12.83 12.21 -18.85
CA ALA A 503 -12.20 11.04 -18.26
C ALA A 503 -11.31 10.25 -19.24
N ILE A 504 -11.71 10.16 -20.52
CA ILE A 504 -11.10 9.20 -21.46
C ILE A 504 -9.61 9.49 -21.74
N ALA A 505 -9.21 10.76 -21.80
CA ALA A 505 -7.83 11.13 -22.06
C ALA A 505 -6.88 10.68 -20.93
N GLU A 506 -7.31 10.85 -19.68
CA GLU A 506 -6.58 10.40 -18.50
C GLU A 506 -6.54 8.87 -18.44
N ALA A 507 -7.67 8.22 -18.73
CA ALA A 507 -7.76 6.76 -18.71
C ALA A 507 -6.83 6.08 -19.72
N VAL A 508 -6.74 6.63 -20.95
CA VAL A 508 -5.82 6.12 -21.98
C VAL A 508 -4.36 6.32 -21.55
N ALA A 509 -4.03 7.49 -20.99
CA ALA A 509 -2.67 7.79 -20.52
C ALA A 509 -2.24 6.92 -19.33
N ALA A 510 -3.19 6.49 -18.49
CA ALA A 510 -2.92 5.61 -17.36
C ALA A 510 -2.79 4.12 -17.74
N SER A 511 -3.22 3.73 -18.94
CA SER A 511 -3.20 2.35 -19.42
C SER A 511 -1.80 1.91 -19.86
N GLU A 512 -1.31 0.79 -19.35
CA GLU A 512 0.03 0.26 -19.71
C GLU A 512 0.10 -0.22 -21.17
N VAL A 513 -1.04 -0.61 -21.74
CA VAL A 513 -1.16 -1.13 -23.11
C VAL A 513 -1.95 -0.20 -24.05
N GLY A 514 -2.33 0.99 -23.56
CA GLY A 514 -3.06 2.01 -24.32
C GLY A 514 -4.55 1.70 -24.59
N SER A 515 -5.11 0.65 -23.99
CA SER A 515 -6.52 0.28 -24.11
C SER A 515 -7.35 0.72 -22.89
N VAL A 516 -8.63 1.02 -23.12
CA VAL A 516 -9.61 1.42 -22.11
C VAL A 516 -10.88 0.61 -22.28
N LEU A 517 -11.47 0.22 -21.16
CA LEU A 517 -12.67 -0.58 -21.05
C LEU A 517 -13.86 0.31 -20.70
N LEU A 518 -15.00 0.00 -21.30
CA LEU A 518 -16.27 0.67 -21.06
C LEU A 518 -17.28 -0.37 -20.58
N ASP A 519 -17.71 -0.26 -19.33
CA ASP A 519 -18.75 -1.10 -18.74
C ASP A 519 -20.04 -0.30 -18.57
N ARG A 520 -21.20 -0.93 -18.79
CA ARG A 520 -22.48 -0.35 -18.41
C ARG A 520 -22.55 -0.26 -16.88
N TYR A 521 -22.69 0.96 -16.37
CA TYR A 521 -22.73 1.19 -14.93
C TYR A 521 -24.05 0.66 -14.32
N LEU A 522 -23.93 -0.20 -13.31
CA LEU A 522 -25.06 -0.79 -12.58
C LEU A 522 -25.45 0.10 -11.40
N ALA A 523 -26.12 1.22 -11.68
CA ALA A 523 -26.52 2.19 -10.65
C ALA A 523 -27.42 1.55 -9.57
N GLY A 524 -27.10 1.79 -8.30
CA GLY A 524 -27.86 1.26 -7.15
C GLY A 524 -27.65 -0.23 -6.88
N ALA A 525 -26.69 -0.89 -7.55
CA ALA A 525 -26.42 -2.30 -7.33
C ALA A 525 -25.71 -2.52 -5.98
N LEU A 526 -26.05 -3.63 -5.31
CA LEU A 526 -25.33 -4.09 -4.14
C LEU A 526 -24.06 -4.83 -4.57
N GLU A 527 -22.90 -4.43 -4.06
CA GLU A 527 -21.63 -5.11 -4.34
C GLU A 527 -21.30 -6.15 -3.25
N LEU A 528 -20.78 -7.30 -3.68
CA LEU A 528 -20.36 -8.42 -2.84
C LEU A 528 -18.94 -8.85 -3.23
N ASP A 529 -18.07 -8.99 -2.24
CA ASP A 529 -16.78 -9.67 -2.35
C ASP A 529 -16.92 -11.12 -1.85
N VAL A 530 -16.40 -12.08 -2.61
CA VAL A 530 -16.42 -13.50 -2.26
C VAL A 530 -15.00 -14.04 -2.25
N ASP A 531 -14.48 -14.35 -1.07
CA ASP A 531 -13.20 -15.02 -0.92
C ASP A 531 -13.41 -16.53 -0.78
N ALA A 532 -12.70 -17.32 -1.58
CA ALA A 532 -12.82 -18.77 -1.63
C ALA A 532 -11.46 -19.47 -1.75
N LEU A 533 -11.42 -20.71 -1.26
CA LEU A 533 -10.31 -21.65 -1.45
C LEU A 533 -10.71 -22.68 -2.50
N CYS A 534 -9.78 -23.02 -3.40
CA CYS A 534 -9.99 -24.03 -4.44
C CYS A 534 -8.73 -24.90 -4.58
N ASP A 535 -8.88 -26.21 -4.76
CA ASP A 535 -7.78 -27.17 -4.96
C ASP A 535 -7.77 -27.80 -6.36
N GLY A 536 -8.48 -27.15 -7.29
CA GLY A 536 -8.75 -27.59 -8.66
C GLY A 536 -9.93 -28.54 -8.82
N GLU A 537 -10.44 -29.12 -7.73
CA GLU A 537 -11.51 -30.12 -7.76
C GLU A 537 -12.70 -29.74 -6.88
N THR A 538 -12.44 -29.06 -5.77
CA THR A 538 -13.41 -28.64 -4.77
C THR A 538 -13.21 -27.18 -4.41
N VAL A 539 -14.29 -26.53 -3.97
CA VAL A 539 -14.30 -25.11 -3.58
C VAL A 539 -14.93 -24.96 -2.20
N VAL A 540 -14.29 -24.18 -1.35
CA VAL A 540 -14.83 -23.74 -0.06
C VAL A 540 -15.00 -22.22 -0.10
N ILE A 541 -16.24 -21.75 0.02
CA ILE A 541 -16.53 -20.31 0.13
C ILE A 541 -16.20 -19.85 1.55
N ALA A 542 -15.08 -19.16 1.74
CA ALA A 542 -14.59 -18.74 3.04
C ALA A 542 -15.41 -17.57 3.62
N GLY A 543 -15.79 -16.61 2.77
CA GLY A 543 -16.59 -15.47 3.20
C GLY A 543 -17.27 -14.75 2.04
N ILE A 544 -18.46 -14.24 2.31
CA ILE A 544 -19.16 -13.29 1.45
C ILE A 544 -19.25 -11.99 2.24
N VAL A 545 -18.53 -10.97 1.77
CA VAL A 545 -18.51 -9.63 2.34
C VAL A 545 -19.51 -8.79 1.56
N GLU A 546 -20.56 -8.32 2.24
CA GLU A 546 -21.49 -7.37 1.64
C GLU A 546 -20.95 -5.94 1.81
N HIS A 547 -20.80 -5.20 0.71
CA HIS A 547 -20.44 -3.78 0.81
C HIS A 547 -21.62 -2.97 1.33
N ILE A 548 -21.33 -1.85 2.00
CA ILE A 548 -22.33 -0.92 2.51
C ILE A 548 -22.66 0.14 1.45
N GLU A 549 -21.63 0.72 0.85
CA GLU A 549 -21.72 1.54 -0.32
C GLU A 549 -22.23 0.72 -1.52
N GLU A 550 -22.78 1.40 -2.52
CA GLU A 550 -23.25 0.79 -3.76
C GLU A 550 -22.09 0.55 -4.74
N ALA A 551 -22.30 -0.37 -5.69
CA ALA A 551 -21.35 -0.61 -6.76
C ALA A 551 -21.06 0.69 -7.50
N GLY A 552 -19.78 1.04 -7.63
CA GLY A 552 -19.32 2.36 -8.10
C GLY A 552 -18.45 3.10 -7.10
N VAL A 553 -18.56 2.75 -5.82
CA VAL A 553 -17.49 2.98 -4.85
C VAL A 553 -16.57 1.76 -4.87
N HIS A 554 -15.27 1.99 -5.06
CA HIS A 554 -14.30 0.90 -5.14
C HIS A 554 -14.30 0.05 -3.87
N SER A 555 -14.24 -1.29 -3.99
CA SER A 555 -14.27 -2.26 -2.89
C SER A 555 -13.31 -1.95 -1.72
N GLY A 556 -12.14 -1.42 -2.03
CA GLY A 556 -11.16 -0.96 -1.04
C GLY A 556 -11.63 0.22 -0.16
N ASP A 557 -12.44 1.12 -0.71
CA ASP A 557 -13.01 2.31 -0.04
C ASP A 557 -14.43 2.08 0.48
N SER A 558 -15.01 0.91 0.22
CA SER A 558 -16.29 0.48 0.78
C SER A 558 -16.10 -0.10 2.17
N SER A 559 -17.04 0.20 3.07
CA SER A 559 -17.24 -0.58 4.28
C SER A 559 -17.85 -1.93 3.89
N GLY A 560 -17.42 -3.00 4.57
CA GLY A 560 -17.88 -4.37 4.29
C GLY A 560 -18.44 -5.03 5.53
N VAL A 561 -19.42 -5.93 5.39
CA VAL A 561 -20.02 -6.66 6.52
C VAL A 561 -20.11 -8.17 6.28
N ILE A 562 -19.80 -8.92 7.34
CA ILE A 562 -20.08 -10.35 7.49
C ILE A 562 -20.93 -10.56 8.74
N PRO A 563 -22.01 -11.35 8.69
CA PRO A 563 -22.67 -11.85 7.47
C PRO A 563 -23.35 -10.71 6.68
N PRO A 564 -23.67 -10.94 5.39
CA PRO A 564 -24.49 -10.01 4.58
C PRO A 564 -25.80 -9.62 5.27
N VAL A 565 -26.22 -8.36 5.12
CA VAL A 565 -27.38 -7.77 5.83
C VAL A 565 -28.52 -7.34 4.91
N ARG A 566 -28.26 -7.03 3.64
CA ARG A 566 -29.25 -6.65 2.63
C ARG A 566 -29.46 -7.73 1.57
N ALA A 567 -28.43 -8.49 1.22
CA ALA A 567 -28.52 -9.53 0.21
C ALA A 567 -29.52 -10.62 0.62
N SER A 568 -30.41 -11.00 -0.31
CA SER A 568 -31.38 -12.05 -0.06
C SER A 568 -30.71 -13.43 -0.01
N ALA A 569 -31.32 -14.38 0.70
CA ALA A 569 -30.82 -15.77 0.73
C ALA A 569 -30.77 -16.41 -0.67
N ALA A 570 -31.69 -16.03 -1.57
CA ALA A 570 -31.71 -16.50 -2.95
C ALA A 570 -30.50 -15.96 -3.73
N SER A 571 -30.24 -14.64 -3.66
CA SER A 571 -29.09 -14.01 -4.30
C SER A 571 -27.77 -14.59 -3.77
N LEU A 572 -27.66 -14.80 -2.46
CA LEU A 572 -26.49 -15.44 -1.85
C LEU A 572 -26.31 -16.90 -2.27
N GLY A 573 -27.39 -17.61 -2.61
CA GLY A 573 -27.31 -18.95 -3.20
C GLY A 573 -26.70 -18.91 -4.60
N ILE A 574 -27.15 -17.97 -5.43
CA ILE A 574 -26.62 -17.76 -6.79
C ILE A 574 -25.15 -17.36 -6.74
N VAL A 575 -24.79 -16.44 -5.85
CA VAL A 575 -23.39 -15.99 -5.65
C VAL A 575 -22.46 -17.17 -5.33
N ARG A 576 -22.87 -18.07 -4.43
CA ARG A 576 -22.07 -19.27 -4.09
C ARG A 576 -21.93 -20.24 -5.26
N ASP A 577 -23.00 -20.47 -6.02
CA ASP A 577 -22.97 -21.33 -7.22
C ASP A 577 -22.00 -20.76 -8.27
N LEU A 578 -22.17 -19.48 -8.62
CA LEU A 578 -21.33 -18.80 -9.59
C LEU A 578 -19.85 -18.81 -9.16
N ALA A 579 -19.57 -18.48 -7.89
CA ALA A 579 -18.21 -18.50 -7.37
C ALA A 579 -17.55 -19.88 -7.49
N SER A 580 -18.27 -20.94 -7.12
CA SER A 580 -17.77 -22.30 -7.20
C SER A 580 -17.54 -22.75 -8.64
N ARG A 581 -18.50 -22.48 -9.53
CA ARG A 581 -18.41 -22.85 -10.95
C ARG A 581 -17.26 -22.14 -11.65
N ILE A 582 -17.06 -20.85 -11.38
CA ILE A 582 -15.98 -20.05 -11.95
C ILE A 582 -14.63 -20.58 -11.47
N ALA A 583 -14.45 -20.75 -10.15
CA ALA A 583 -13.18 -21.21 -9.58
C ALA A 583 -12.77 -22.59 -10.13
N LEU A 584 -13.72 -23.53 -10.24
CA LEU A 584 -13.47 -24.85 -10.81
C LEU A 584 -13.17 -24.80 -12.31
N ALA A 585 -13.93 -24.01 -13.07
CA ALA A 585 -13.73 -23.90 -14.51
C ALA A 585 -12.41 -23.20 -14.89
N LEU A 586 -11.92 -22.30 -14.03
CA LEU A 586 -10.60 -21.69 -14.15
C LEU A 586 -9.47 -22.64 -13.72
N GLY A 587 -9.78 -23.70 -12.96
CA GLY A 587 -8.75 -24.57 -12.38
C GLY A 587 -7.90 -23.86 -11.31
N VAL A 588 -8.52 -22.98 -10.52
CA VAL A 588 -7.83 -22.25 -9.44
C VAL A 588 -7.23 -23.24 -8.44
N VAL A 589 -6.00 -22.97 -7.97
CA VAL A 589 -5.37 -23.67 -6.85
C VAL A 589 -4.85 -22.62 -5.86
N GLY A 590 -5.41 -22.61 -4.65
CA GLY A 590 -5.14 -21.62 -3.61
C GLY A 590 -6.34 -20.69 -3.37
N LEU A 591 -6.08 -19.39 -3.27
CA LEU A 591 -7.11 -18.36 -3.05
C LEU A 591 -7.65 -17.80 -4.37
N VAL A 592 -8.94 -17.50 -4.38
CA VAL A 592 -9.60 -16.67 -5.39
C VAL A 592 -10.59 -15.73 -4.73
N ASN A 593 -10.64 -14.51 -5.25
CA ASN A 593 -11.64 -13.51 -4.91
C ASN A 593 -12.52 -13.22 -6.12
N LEU A 594 -13.82 -13.07 -5.90
CA LEU A 594 -14.79 -12.69 -6.92
C LEU A 594 -15.59 -11.48 -6.44
N GLN A 595 -15.70 -10.47 -7.29
CA GLN A 595 -16.58 -9.33 -7.06
C GLN A 595 -17.84 -9.48 -7.91
N MET A 596 -18.99 -9.33 -7.27
CA MET A 596 -20.29 -9.48 -7.90
C MET A 596 -21.20 -8.32 -7.54
N ALA A 597 -22.07 -7.93 -8.48
CA ALA A 597 -23.12 -6.95 -8.25
C ALA A 597 -24.50 -7.63 -8.27
N VAL A 598 -25.37 -7.24 -7.35
CA VAL A 598 -26.75 -7.73 -7.25
C VAL A 598 -27.71 -6.59 -7.59
N VAL A 599 -28.52 -6.79 -8.63
CA VAL A 599 -29.58 -5.86 -9.06
C VAL A 599 -30.91 -6.60 -9.04
N GLY A 600 -31.76 -6.27 -8.07
CA GLY A 600 -32.97 -7.07 -7.81
C GLY A 600 -32.59 -8.50 -7.44
N ASP A 601 -33.00 -9.47 -8.27
CA ASP A 601 -32.68 -10.89 -8.10
C ASP A 601 -31.55 -11.39 -9.03
N GLU A 602 -31.01 -10.52 -9.90
CA GLU A 602 -29.94 -10.86 -10.84
C GLU A 602 -28.56 -10.61 -10.23
N VAL A 603 -27.62 -11.52 -10.51
CA VAL A 603 -26.22 -11.44 -10.06
C VAL A 603 -25.31 -11.33 -11.27
N PHE A 604 -24.48 -10.29 -11.28
CA PHE A 604 -23.52 -10.00 -12.32
C PHE A 604 -22.11 -10.16 -11.78
N VAL A 605 -21.23 -10.81 -12.54
CA VAL A 605 -19.80 -10.90 -12.20
C VAL A 605 -19.09 -9.64 -12.70
N LEU A 606 -18.38 -8.95 -11.81
CA LEU A 606 -17.61 -7.74 -12.13
C LEU A 606 -16.16 -8.09 -12.46
N GLU A 607 -15.51 -8.85 -11.58
CA GLU A 607 -14.13 -9.31 -11.74
C GLU A 607 -13.86 -10.58 -10.94
N VAL A 608 -12.82 -11.29 -11.34
CA VAL A 608 -12.28 -12.46 -10.66
C VAL A 608 -10.79 -12.24 -10.49
N ASN A 609 -10.31 -12.35 -9.26
CA ASN A 609 -8.92 -12.21 -8.90
C ASN A 609 -8.42 -13.59 -8.45
N PRO A 610 -7.73 -14.37 -9.30
CA PRO A 610 -7.23 -15.71 -8.97
C PRO A 610 -5.98 -15.67 -8.06
N ARG A 611 -6.07 -14.86 -7.01
CA ARG A 611 -5.02 -14.50 -6.07
C ARG A 611 -5.60 -14.10 -4.72
N ALA A 612 -4.75 -13.83 -3.74
CA ALA A 612 -5.20 -13.21 -2.51
C ALA A 612 -5.78 -11.81 -2.80
N SER A 613 -6.88 -11.48 -2.13
CA SER A 613 -7.47 -10.15 -2.11
C SER A 613 -7.14 -9.44 -0.80
N ARG A 614 -7.35 -8.12 -0.77
CA ARG A 614 -7.18 -7.34 0.46
C ARG A 614 -8.20 -7.70 1.55
N THR A 615 -9.32 -8.36 1.21
CA THR A 615 -10.33 -8.76 2.20
C THR A 615 -9.95 -10.04 2.93
N VAL A 616 -8.97 -10.82 2.44
CA VAL A 616 -8.56 -12.09 3.04
C VAL A 616 -8.22 -11.99 4.54
N PRO A 617 -7.44 -11.00 5.04
CA PRO A 617 -7.19 -10.88 6.47
C PRO A 617 -8.47 -10.61 7.27
N PHE A 618 -9.37 -9.77 6.77
CA PHE A 618 -10.66 -9.49 7.40
C PHE A 618 -11.54 -10.76 7.46
N VAL A 619 -11.65 -11.50 6.35
CA VAL A 619 -12.41 -12.76 6.32
C VAL A 619 -11.76 -13.81 7.23
N ALA A 620 -10.45 -13.94 7.21
CA ALA A 620 -9.69 -14.86 8.06
C ALA A 620 -9.95 -14.59 9.55
N LYS A 621 -9.95 -13.32 9.98
CA LYS A 621 -10.27 -12.95 11.37
C LYS A 621 -11.75 -13.12 11.71
N ALA A 622 -12.66 -12.76 10.79
CA ALA A 622 -14.09 -12.93 10.99
C ALA A 622 -14.49 -14.41 11.11
N ARG A 623 -13.79 -15.31 10.41
CA ARG A 623 -14.03 -16.75 10.45
C ARG A 623 -13.13 -17.52 11.42
N GLY A 624 -12.05 -16.92 11.92
CA GLY A 624 -11.07 -17.63 12.75
C GLY A 624 -10.30 -18.71 11.98
N LEU A 625 -10.11 -18.53 10.67
CA LEU A 625 -9.42 -19.49 9.80
C LEU A 625 -8.18 -18.84 9.16
N PRO A 626 -7.00 -19.50 9.16
CA PRO A 626 -5.79 -18.95 8.55
C PRO A 626 -5.79 -19.15 7.04
N LEU A 627 -6.66 -18.44 6.33
CA LEU A 627 -6.93 -18.64 4.90
C LEU A 627 -5.67 -18.65 4.01
N PRO A 628 -4.68 -17.73 4.16
CA PRO A 628 -3.48 -17.78 3.34
C PRO A 628 -2.63 -19.03 3.62
N ALA A 629 -2.56 -19.49 4.88
CA ALA A 629 -1.82 -20.71 5.21
C ALA A 629 -2.47 -21.96 4.60
N LEU A 630 -3.80 -22.06 4.67
CA LEU A 630 -4.54 -23.13 3.99
C LEU A 630 -4.31 -23.10 2.48
N ALA A 631 -4.37 -21.92 1.87
CA ALA A 631 -4.13 -21.75 0.45
C ALA A 631 -2.69 -22.11 0.05
N THR A 632 -1.68 -21.81 0.87
CA THR A 632 -0.31 -22.26 0.65
C THR A 632 -0.20 -23.78 0.63
N ARG A 633 -0.87 -24.48 1.56
CA ARG A 633 -0.90 -25.95 1.56
C ARG A 633 -1.52 -26.52 0.27
N LEU A 634 -2.56 -25.87 -0.26
CA LEU A 634 -3.12 -26.21 -1.57
C LEU A 634 -2.12 -25.97 -2.71
N CYS A 635 -1.41 -24.84 -2.70
CA CYS A 635 -0.35 -24.56 -3.68
C CYS A 635 0.80 -25.60 -3.63
N LEU A 636 1.04 -26.20 -2.46
CA LEU A 636 2.02 -27.27 -2.25
C LEU A 636 1.48 -28.68 -2.61
N GLY A 637 0.21 -28.78 -3.02
CA GLY A 637 -0.39 -29.99 -3.57
C GLY A 637 -1.33 -30.74 -2.63
N GLU A 638 -1.57 -30.24 -1.41
CA GLU A 638 -2.60 -30.81 -0.53
C GLU A 638 -4.01 -30.53 -1.06
N LYS A 639 -4.99 -31.34 -0.64
CA LYS A 639 -6.40 -31.23 -1.06
C LYS A 639 -7.27 -30.72 0.06
N LEU A 640 -8.33 -29.97 -0.28
CA LEU A 640 -9.27 -29.44 0.72
C LEU A 640 -9.94 -30.55 1.54
N ALA A 641 -10.16 -31.72 0.92
CA ALA A 641 -10.68 -32.91 1.60
C ALA A 641 -9.77 -33.42 2.74
N ASP A 642 -8.45 -33.22 2.63
CA ASP A 642 -7.47 -33.64 3.63
C ASP A 642 -7.26 -32.57 4.72
N LEU A 643 -7.60 -31.31 4.41
CA LEU A 643 -7.45 -30.17 5.31
C LEU A 643 -8.64 -29.97 6.26
N ASP A 644 -9.76 -30.69 6.05
CA ASP A 644 -10.98 -30.64 6.87
C ASP A 644 -11.45 -29.19 7.16
N VAL A 645 -11.53 -28.37 6.11
CA VAL A 645 -11.83 -26.95 6.23
C VAL A 645 -13.33 -26.73 6.47
N GLU A 646 -13.70 -26.50 7.73
CA GLU A 646 -15.06 -26.10 8.11
C GLU A 646 -15.16 -24.58 8.32
N ILE A 647 -16.19 -23.94 7.75
CA ILE A 647 -16.46 -22.51 7.95
C ILE A 647 -17.37 -22.33 9.18
N PRO A 648 -16.88 -21.78 10.30
CA PRO A 648 -17.68 -21.65 11.50
C PRO A 648 -18.77 -20.59 11.33
N GLU A 649 -19.98 -20.93 11.77
CA GLU A 649 -21.06 -19.97 11.95
C GLU A 649 -20.82 -19.15 13.22
N ARG A 650 -20.83 -17.82 13.10
CA ARG A 650 -20.67 -16.91 14.22
C ARG A 650 -21.90 -16.02 14.33
N PRO A 651 -22.48 -15.84 15.53
CA PRO A 651 -23.67 -15.01 15.73
C PRO A 651 -23.37 -13.50 15.69
N GLN A 652 -22.10 -13.10 15.74
CA GLN A 652 -21.67 -11.71 15.69
C GLN A 652 -21.66 -11.17 14.25
N TYR A 653 -21.77 -9.86 14.15
CA TYR A 653 -21.48 -9.08 12.96
C TYR A 653 -20.05 -8.55 13.03
N PHE A 654 -19.40 -8.57 11.87
CA PHE A 654 -18.05 -8.09 11.63
C PHE A 654 -18.15 -7.02 10.55
N VAL A 655 -17.76 -5.79 10.87
CA VAL A 655 -17.80 -4.66 9.95
C VAL A 655 -16.39 -4.17 9.71
N LYS A 656 -15.93 -4.25 8.46
CA LYS A 656 -14.75 -3.57 7.96
C LYS A 656 -15.11 -2.12 7.65
N ALA A 657 -14.34 -1.15 8.11
CA ALA A 657 -14.44 0.24 7.68
C ALA A 657 -13.08 0.79 7.21
N PRO A 658 -13.02 1.52 6.08
CA PRO A 658 -11.80 2.10 5.56
C PRO A 658 -11.38 3.37 6.30
N VAL A 659 -10.07 3.64 6.31
CA VAL A 659 -9.44 4.85 6.86
C VAL A 659 -8.87 5.69 5.73
N PHE A 660 -9.23 6.98 5.71
CA PHE A 660 -8.87 7.88 4.62
C PHE A 660 -7.85 8.95 5.04
N PRO A 661 -6.89 9.31 4.15
CA PRO A 661 -5.85 10.27 4.45
C PRO A 661 -6.22 11.72 4.11
N TRP A 662 -7.50 12.06 3.89
CA TRP A 662 -7.95 13.36 3.39
C TRP A 662 -7.36 14.59 4.10
N ARG A 663 -7.14 14.51 5.43
CA ARG A 663 -6.52 15.60 6.21
C ARG A 663 -5.08 15.92 5.78
N LYS A 664 -4.38 14.95 5.18
CA LYS A 664 -3.01 15.10 4.65
C LYS A 664 -2.96 15.73 3.26
N PHE A 665 -4.10 15.82 2.57
CA PHE A 665 -4.20 16.30 1.19
C PHE A 665 -5.19 17.48 1.10
N PRO A 666 -4.86 18.63 1.70
CA PRO A 666 -5.68 19.83 1.54
C PRO A 666 -5.76 20.21 0.06
N GLY A 667 -6.96 20.57 -0.42
CA GLY A 667 -7.22 20.85 -1.83
C GLY A 667 -7.89 19.69 -2.57
N ALA A 668 -7.71 18.44 -2.10
CA ALA A 668 -8.43 17.30 -2.67
C ALA A 668 -9.91 17.31 -2.25
N ASP A 669 -10.77 16.92 -3.18
CA ASP A 669 -12.18 16.68 -2.88
C ASP A 669 -12.32 15.42 -2.01
N VAL A 670 -13.19 15.51 -1.00
CA VAL A 670 -13.53 14.41 -0.11
C VAL A 670 -14.73 13.71 -0.70
N VAL A 671 -14.49 12.76 -1.60
CA VAL A 671 -15.56 11.99 -2.25
C VAL A 671 -15.08 10.57 -2.55
N LEU A 672 -16.02 9.62 -2.53
CA LEU A 672 -15.77 8.23 -2.87
C LEU A 672 -16.16 8.00 -4.34
N GLY A 673 -15.47 7.08 -5.00
CA GLY A 673 -15.73 6.75 -6.39
C GLY A 673 -15.06 5.44 -6.79
N PRO A 674 -14.92 5.19 -8.10
CA PRO A 674 -14.40 3.91 -8.61
C PRO A 674 -12.88 3.77 -8.45
N GLU A 675 -12.19 4.85 -8.06
CA GLU A 675 -10.78 4.83 -7.70
C GLU A 675 -10.60 4.79 -6.17
N MET A 676 -9.80 3.82 -5.70
CA MET A 676 -9.46 3.64 -4.28
C MET A 676 -8.53 4.74 -3.76
N ARG A 677 -8.81 5.24 -2.55
CA ARG A 677 -8.04 6.31 -1.86
C ARG A 677 -7.79 6.05 -0.37
N SER A 678 -8.40 5.03 0.22
CA SER A 678 -8.12 4.61 1.59
C SER A 678 -6.69 4.06 1.75
N THR A 679 -6.13 4.26 2.94
CA THR A 679 -4.75 3.84 3.29
C THR A 679 -4.71 2.68 4.27
N GLY A 680 -5.86 2.23 4.76
CA GLY A 680 -5.97 1.13 5.71
C GLY A 680 -7.42 0.88 6.10
N GLU A 681 -7.62 -0.05 7.02
CA GLU A 681 -8.94 -0.48 7.46
C GLU A 681 -8.97 -0.88 8.93
N VAL A 682 -10.17 -0.90 9.49
CA VAL A 682 -10.45 -1.33 10.87
C VAL A 682 -11.61 -2.32 10.88
N MET A 683 -11.70 -3.10 11.95
CA MET A 683 -12.73 -4.12 12.13
C MET A 683 -13.52 -3.90 13.42
N GLY A 684 -14.81 -3.61 13.29
CA GLY A 684 -15.77 -3.57 14.39
C GLY A 684 -16.48 -4.90 14.56
N ILE A 685 -16.62 -5.37 15.81
CA ILE A 685 -17.26 -6.65 16.12
C ILE A 685 -18.37 -6.42 17.15
N GLY A 686 -19.57 -6.93 16.88
CA GLY A 686 -20.68 -6.80 17.82
C GLY A 686 -21.78 -7.82 17.61
N PRO A 687 -22.63 -8.06 18.63
CA PRO A 687 -23.77 -8.98 18.54
C PRO A 687 -24.90 -8.45 17.63
N THR A 688 -24.86 -7.16 17.27
CA THR A 688 -25.77 -6.54 16.32
C THR A 688 -24.99 -5.75 15.29
N PHE A 689 -25.55 -5.62 14.09
CA PHE A 689 -24.96 -4.82 13.02
C PHE A 689 -24.66 -3.37 13.46
N GLY A 690 -25.60 -2.73 14.16
CA GLY A 690 -25.42 -1.36 14.65
C GLY A 690 -24.26 -1.21 15.63
N GLU A 691 -24.00 -2.22 16.47
CA GLU A 691 -22.86 -2.21 17.39
C GLU A 691 -21.52 -2.40 16.67
N ALA A 692 -21.46 -3.36 15.74
CA ALA A 692 -20.28 -3.61 14.93
C ALA A 692 -19.92 -2.36 14.09
N MET A 693 -20.92 -1.76 13.44
CA MET A 693 -20.78 -0.53 12.66
C MET A 693 -20.32 0.65 13.53
N ALA A 694 -20.90 0.85 14.71
CA ALA A 694 -20.48 1.91 15.62
C ALA A 694 -18.99 1.77 16.03
N LYS A 695 -18.57 0.54 16.38
CA LYS A 695 -17.17 0.25 16.72
C LYS A 695 -16.23 0.48 15.54
N ALA A 696 -16.64 0.05 14.34
CA ALA A 696 -15.85 0.24 13.13
C ALA A 696 -15.64 1.74 12.81
N LEU A 697 -16.70 2.55 12.83
CA LEU A 697 -16.61 4.00 12.57
C LEU A 697 -15.82 4.75 13.64
N ILE A 698 -15.95 4.37 14.92
CA ILE A 698 -15.11 4.92 15.99
C ILE A 698 -13.63 4.61 15.73
N ALA A 699 -13.32 3.35 15.43
CA ALA A 699 -11.95 2.92 15.16
C ALA A 699 -11.37 3.57 13.89
N ALA A 700 -12.21 3.86 12.88
CA ALA A 700 -11.81 4.54 11.66
C ALA A 700 -11.54 6.05 11.84
N GLY A 701 -11.73 6.57 13.06
CA GLY A 701 -11.56 8.00 13.36
C GLY A 701 -12.72 8.89 12.92
N THR A 702 -13.89 8.30 12.65
CA THR A 702 -15.12 8.98 12.23
C THR A 702 -16.28 8.71 13.22
N PRO A 703 -16.10 8.97 14.53
CA PRO A 703 -17.12 8.68 15.53
C PRO A 703 -18.39 9.49 15.25
N LEU A 704 -19.54 8.83 15.22
CA LEU A 704 -20.82 9.49 14.99
C LEU A 704 -21.27 10.27 16.24
N PRO A 705 -21.82 11.48 16.10
CA PRO A 705 -22.31 12.25 17.25
C PRO A 705 -23.58 11.62 17.83
N THR A 706 -23.76 11.66 19.15
CA THR A 706 -24.99 11.16 19.81
C THR A 706 -26.12 12.20 19.84
N GLU A 707 -25.79 13.48 19.75
CA GLU A 707 -26.71 14.63 19.76
C GLU A 707 -26.14 15.80 18.94
N GLY A 708 -26.89 16.91 18.81
CA GLY A 708 -26.44 18.13 18.15
C GLY A 708 -26.99 18.33 16.73
N GLY A 709 -26.31 19.18 15.95
CA GLY A 709 -26.72 19.52 14.59
C GLY A 709 -26.16 18.58 13.53
N VAL A 710 -26.95 18.28 12.50
CA VAL A 710 -26.53 17.52 11.31
C VAL A 710 -26.78 18.38 10.09
N PHE A 711 -25.74 18.63 9.29
CA PHE A 711 -25.94 19.20 7.96
C PHE A 711 -26.28 18.08 6.98
N ILE A 712 -27.33 18.26 6.19
CA ILE A 712 -27.76 17.31 5.17
C ILE A 712 -27.93 17.98 3.81
N GLY A 713 -27.29 17.41 2.80
CA GLY A 713 -27.48 17.75 1.39
C GLY A 713 -27.41 16.52 0.52
N PHE A 714 -28.33 16.45 -0.45
CA PHE A 714 -28.43 15.35 -1.41
C PHE A 714 -29.09 15.83 -2.71
N PRO A 715 -28.73 15.22 -3.86
CA PRO A 715 -29.33 15.56 -5.14
C PRO A 715 -30.78 15.09 -5.23
N GLU A 716 -31.55 15.72 -6.11
CA GLU A 716 -32.97 15.38 -6.33
C GLU A 716 -33.16 13.94 -6.81
N ALA A 717 -32.21 13.40 -7.57
CA ALA A 717 -32.22 12.00 -8.01
C ALA A 717 -32.26 11.01 -6.82
N GLN A 718 -31.75 11.41 -5.65
CA GLN A 718 -31.71 10.61 -4.43
C GLN A 718 -32.71 11.11 -3.38
N ARG A 719 -33.77 11.81 -3.81
CA ARG A 719 -34.79 12.41 -2.92
C ARG A 719 -35.39 11.39 -1.96
N ARG A 720 -35.68 10.17 -2.43
CA ARG A 720 -36.38 9.16 -1.62
C ARG A 720 -35.55 8.72 -0.42
N GLU A 721 -34.29 8.41 -0.65
CA GLU A 721 -33.30 7.97 0.33
C GLU A 721 -32.98 9.13 1.28
N GLY A 722 -32.67 10.31 0.74
CA GLY A 722 -32.33 11.51 1.51
C GLY A 722 -33.44 11.94 2.47
N LEU A 723 -34.70 11.95 2.01
CA LEU A 723 -35.84 12.30 2.87
C LEU A 723 -36.09 11.25 3.97
N ARG A 724 -35.87 9.96 3.69
CA ARG A 724 -35.98 8.90 4.70
C ARG A 724 -34.95 9.09 5.80
N ILE A 725 -33.69 9.32 5.43
CA ILE A 725 -32.58 9.57 6.36
C ILE A 725 -32.87 10.82 7.20
N ALA A 726 -33.25 11.93 6.56
CA ALA A 726 -33.60 13.17 7.25
C ALA A 726 -34.73 12.94 8.27
N SER A 727 -35.78 12.21 7.88
CA SER A 727 -36.87 11.87 8.78
C SER A 727 -36.36 11.09 10.00
N VAL A 728 -35.56 10.04 9.81
CA VAL A 728 -35.03 9.26 10.94
C VAL A 728 -34.15 10.11 11.85
N LEU A 729 -33.27 10.95 11.30
CA LEU A 729 -32.42 11.84 12.10
C LEU A 729 -33.24 12.86 12.92
N ALA A 730 -34.29 13.45 12.33
CA ALA A 730 -35.21 14.33 13.05
C ALA A 730 -35.96 13.60 14.17
N HIS A 731 -36.43 12.37 13.93
CA HIS A 731 -37.07 11.53 14.97
C HIS A 731 -36.10 11.14 16.09
N LEU A 732 -34.82 11.00 15.77
CA LEU A 732 -33.74 10.82 16.74
C LEU A 732 -33.40 12.13 17.48
N GLY A 733 -34.02 13.27 17.14
CA GLY A 733 -33.83 14.53 17.87
C GLY A 733 -32.58 15.33 17.46
N TYR A 734 -31.97 15.03 16.31
CA TYR A 734 -30.93 15.90 15.75
C TYR A 734 -31.55 17.18 15.17
N VAL A 735 -30.81 18.28 15.26
CA VAL A 735 -31.19 19.54 14.60
C VAL A 735 -30.68 19.50 13.16
N LEU A 736 -31.59 19.38 12.19
CA LEU A 736 -31.19 19.33 10.78
C LEU A 736 -30.88 20.73 10.26
N HIS A 737 -29.79 20.84 9.50
CA HIS A 737 -29.41 22.02 8.74
C HIS A 737 -29.37 21.66 7.25
N ALA A 738 -30.01 22.47 6.41
CA ALA A 738 -30.04 22.26 4.97
C ALA A 738 -30.13 23.61 4.24
N VAL A 739 -29.62 23.65 3.01
CA VAL A 739 -29.66 24.83 2.12
C VAL A 739 -30.09 24.42 0.71
N GLY A 740 -30.45 25.41 -0.11
CA GLY A 740 -30.80 25.21 -1.52
C GLY A 740 -31.90 24.17 -1.72
N ARG A 741 -31.74 23.33 -2.76
CA ARG A 741 -32.76 22.35 -3.15
C ARG A 741 -33.09 21.34 -2.05
N THR A 742 -32.12 20.92 -1.23
CA THR A 742 -32.40 20.01 -0.11
C THR A 742 -33.35 20.65 0.92
N ALA A 743 -33.19 21.95 1.20
CA ALA A 743 -34.10 22.69 2.08
C ALA A 743 -35.54 22.77 1.50
N ASP A 744 -35.66 22.97 0.19
CA ASP A 744 -36.96 22.98 -0.49
C ASP A 744 -37.64 21.61 -0.39
N LEU A 745 -36.92 20.52 -0.67
CA LEU A 745 -37.42 19.16 -0.58
C LEU A 745 -37.87 18.77 0.84
N LEU A 746 -37.15 19.21 1.87
CA LEU A 746 -37.54 18.99 3.27
C LEU A 746 -38.80 19.78 3.64
N SER A 747 -38.91 21.02 3.16
CA SER A 747 -40.09 21.88 3.35
C SER A 747 -41.35 21.26 2.74
N GLU A 748 -41.25 20.70 1.54
CA GLU A 748 -42.37 20.06 0.83
C GLU A 748 -43.01 18.92 1.63
N VAL A 749 -42.20 18.15 2.38
CA VAL A 749 -42.67 17.01 3.18
C VAL A 749 -42.82 17.32 4.67
N GLY A 750 -42.59 18.57 5.08
CA GLY A 750 -42.77 19.03 6.45
C GLY A 750 -41.75 18.49 7.46
N ILE A 751 -40.53 18.15 7.02
CA ILE A 751 -39.45 17.76 7.94
C ILE A 751 -38.80 19.03 8.51
N PRO A 752 -38.74 19.22 9.84
CA PRO A 752 -38.14 20.41 10.44
C PRO A 752 -36.63 20.52 10.17
N PHE A 753 -36.18 21.71 9.76
CA PHE A 753 -34.76 22.04 9.59
C PHE A 753 -34.50 23.54 9.84
N VAL A 754 -33.22 23.90 10.01
CA VAL A 754 -32.74 25.27 10.12
C VAL A 754 -31.98 25.64 8.84
N GLY A 755 -32.57 26.54 8.03
CA GLY A 755 -31.96 27.06 6.80
C GLY A 755 -31.34 28.44 6.95
N GLY A 756 -30.74 28.95 5.86
CA GLY A 756 -30.29 30.34 5.74
C GLY A 756 -28.92 30.68 6.34
N ILE A 757 -28.20 29.69 6.89
CA ILE A 757 -26.81 29.84 7.35
C ILE A 757 -25.91 29.03 6.42
N ALA A 758 -24.80 29.63 5.99
CA ALA A 758 -23.80 28.93 5.17
C ALA A 758 -23.23 27.71 5.93
N PRO A 759 -23.15 26.52 5.31
CA PRO A 759 -22.69 25.29 5.97
C PRO A 759 -21.29 25.41 6.59
N GLU A 760 -20.40 26.14 5.94
CA GLU A 760 -19.03 26.42 6.40
C GLU A 760 -19.05 27.22 7.71
N SER A 761 -19.94 28.21 7.82
CA SER A 761 -20.12 28.96 9.06
C SER A 761 -20.71 28.10 10.18
N LEU A 762 -21.56 27.12 9.87
CA LEU A 762 -22.06 26.18 10.88
C LEU A 762 -20.94 25.29 11.44
N LEU A 763 -20.01 24.85 10.59
CA LEU A 763 -18.83 24.09 10.99
C LEU A 763 -17.88 24.94 11.85
N GLU A 764 -17.64 26.19 11.46
CA GLU A 764 -16.79 27.12 12.23
C GLU A 764 -17.34 27.45 13.61
N LEU A 765 -18.67 27.57 13.71
CA LEU A 765 -19.35 27.83 14.99
C LEU A 765 -19.54 26.56 15.83
N GLY A 766 -19.09 25.39 15.37
CA GLY A 766 -19.27 24.12 16.06
C GLY A 766 -20.74 23.72 16.24
N ARG A 767 -21.63 24.17 15.34
CA ARG A 767 -23.08 23.89 15.41
C ARG A 767 -23.48 22.57 14.74
N VAL A 768 -22.60 21.99 13.95
CA VAL A 768 -22.81 20.74 13.23
C VAL A 768 -21.77 19.71 13.68
N GLY A 769 -22.24 18.57 14.16
CA GLY A 769 -21.41 17.43 14.59
C GLY A 769 -21.33 16.29 13.57
N LEU A 770 -22.11 16.35 12.48
CA LEU A 770 -22.09 15.39 11.38
C LEU A 770 -22.50 16.09 10.08
N VAL A 771 -21.77 15.83 9.01
CA VAL A 771 -22.11 16.25 7.65
C VAL A 771 -22.52 15.04 6.83
N VAL A 772 -23.72 15.06 6.27
CA VAL A 772 -24.20 14.11 5.26
C VAL A 772 -24.32 14.88 3.96
N GLN A 773 -23.38 14.66 3.03
CA GLN A 773 -23.33 15.40 1.78
C GLN A 773 -23.08 14.46 0.61
N ALA A 774 -24.16 13.94 0.03
CA ALA A 774 -24.09 13.12 -1.16
C ALA A 774 -23.78 14.01 -2.39
N PRO A 775 -22.72 13.70 -3.18
CA PRO A 775 -22.46 14.42 -4.41
C PRO A 775 -23.60 14.16 -5.41
N GLY A 776 -23.94 15.18 -6.19
CA GLY A 776 -24.79 15.01 -7.37
C GLY A 776 -23.97 15.10 -8.67
N ASN A 777 -24.65 14.92 -9.81
CA ASN A 777 -24.04 14.76 -11.13
C ASN A 777 -23.98 16.07 -11.95
N SER A 778 -24.29 17.23 -11.35
CA SER A 778 -24.42 18.50 -12.09
C SER A 778 -23.36 19.54 -11.70
N ALA A 779 -23.13 20.54 -12.56
CA ALA A 779 -22.22 21.66 -12.27
C ALA A 779 -22.59 22.45 -11.00
N ASP A 780 -23.87 22.45 -10.60
CA ASP A 780 -24.36 23.03 -9.33
C ASP A 780 -23.87 22.24 -8.10
N ASP A 781 -23.52 20.95 -8.24
CA ASP A 781 -23.07 20.08 -7.14
C ASP A 781 -21.60 20.28 -6.74
N ARG A 782 -20.82 21.03 -7.53
CA ARG A 782 -19.49 21.52 -7.14
C ARG A 782 -19.54 22.41 -5.89
N GLY A 783 -20.72 22.97 -5.55
CA GLY A 783 -20.95 23.70 -4.31
C GLY A 783 -20.83 22.85 -3.04
N GLY A 784 -20.85 21.52 -3.15
CA GLY A 784 -20.65 20.61 -2.01
C GLY A 784 -19.18 20.40 -1.63
N VAL A 785 -18.24 20.63 -2.54
CA VAL A 785 -16.80 20.38 -2.33
C VAL A 785 -16.25 21.18 -1.14
N PRO A 786 -16.48 22.51 -1.04
CA PRO A 786 -15.98 23.29 0.09
C PRO A 786 -16.51 22.80 1.44
N ILE A 787 -17.76 22.34 1.48
CA ILE A 787 -18.42 21.83 2.69
C ILE A 787 -17.73 20.55 3.18
N ARG A 788 -17.51 19.58 2.28
CA ARG A 788 -16.90 18.29 2.63
C ARG A 788 -15.45 18.46 3.07
N MET A 789 -14.68 19.27 2.34
CA MET A 789 -13.31 19.61 2.70
C MET A 789 -13.25 20.28 4.07
N ARG A 790 -14.12 21.27 4.32
CA ARG A 790 -14.15 21.99 5.59
C ARG A 790 -14.54 21.07 6.75
N ALA A 791 -15.47 20.14 6.55
CA ALA A 791 -15.88 19.17 7.56
C ALA A 791 -14.69 18.33 8.02
N VAL A 792 -13.97 17.71 7.08
CA VAL A 792 -12.79 16.87 7.36
C VAL A 792 -11.67 17.66 8.05
N GLN A 793 -11.41 18.89 7.58
CA GLN A 793 -10.42 19.79 8.19
C GLN A 793 -10.80 20.22 9.60
N SER A 794 -12.09 20.36 9.89
CA SER A 794 -12.60 20.75 11.21
C SER A 794 -12.78 19.55 12.16
N GLY A 795 -12.42 18.35 11.71
CA GLY A 795 -12.58 17.13 12.50
C GLY A 795 -14.02 16.62 12.62
N VAL A 796 -14.94 17.14 11.80
CA VAL A 796 -16.35 16.73 11.79
C VAL A 796 -16.51 15.55 10.82
N PRO A 797 -17.11 14.41 11.26
CA PRO A 797 -17.39 13.29 10.37
C PRO A 797 -18.21 13.72 9.16
N CYS A 798 -17.79 13.26 7.98
CA CYS A 798 -18.44 13.55 6.71
C CYS A 798 -18.80 12.24 6.00
N ILE A 799 -20.08 11.99 5.79
CA ILE A 799 -20.59 10.84 5.05
C ILE A 799 -21.08 11.32 3.70
N THR A 800 -20.52 10.77 2.63
CA THR A 800 -20.75 11.22 1.24
C THR A 800 -21.62 10.26 0.44
N ASN A 801 -22.04 9.15 1.04
CA ASN A 801 -22.89 8.14 0.42
C ASN A 801 -24.15 7.93 1.28
N LEU A 802 -25.34 8.01 0.70
CA LEU A 802 -26.58 7.86 1.44
C LEU A 802 -26.81 6.42 1.93
N ALA A 803 -26.36 5.39 1.21
CA ALA A 803 -26.42 4.01 1.66
C ALA A 803 -25.54 3.80 2.90
N ALA A 804 -24.35 4.42 2.93
CA ALA A 804 -23.50 4.45 4.13
C ALA A 804 -24.17 5.15 5.31
N MET A 805 -24.83 6.28 5.06
CA MET A 805 -25.60 6.96 6.12
C MET A 805 -26.78 6.12 6.60
N GLU A 806 -27.52 5.44 5.71
CA GLU A 806 -28.62 4.55 6.08
C GLU A 806 -28.12 3.38 6.95
N ALA A 807 -26.99 2.79 6.58
CA ALA A 807 -26.31 1.75 7.36
C ALA A 807 -25.75 2.24 8.70
N ALA A 808 -25.47 3.53 8.84
CA ALA A 808 -25.05 4.16 10.09
C ALA A 808 -26.21 4.47 11.06
N LEU A 809 -27.48 4.46 10.60
CA LEU A 809 -28.62 4.76 11.48
C LEU A 809 -28.77 3.79 12.67
N PRO A 810 -28.61 2.46 12.52
CA PRO A 810 -28.57 1.54 13.66
C PRO A 810 -27.42 1.83 14.63
N ALA A 811 -26.27 2.27 14.13
CA ALA A 811 -25.13 2.66 14.96
C ALA A 811 -25.46 3.89 15.82
N LEU A 812 -26.09 4.93 15.23
CA LEU A 812 -26.57 6.10 15.98
C LEU A 812 -27.53 5.73 17.11
N ARG A 813 -28.44 4.79 16.87
CA ARG A 813 -29.35 4.28 17.91
C ARG A 813 -28.58 3.55 19.00
N ARG A 814 -27.69 2.62 18.62
CA ARG A 814 -26.90 1.81 19.54
C ARG A 814 -25.97 2.65 20.42
N LEU A 815 -25.39 3.74 19.88
CA LEU A 815 -24.51 4.67 20.62
C LEU A 815 -25.24 5.42 21.75
N ARG A 816 -26.57 5.48 21.71
CA ARG A 816 -27.40 6.09 22.77
C ARG A 816 -27.86 5.08 23.82
N GLU A 817 -27.66 3.80 23.54
CA GLU A 817 -27.96 2.70 24.44
C GLU A 817 -26.71 2.35 25.29
N ARG A 818 -26.71 1.21 25.99
CA ARG A 818 -25.65 0.70 26.90
C ARG A 818 -24.19 0.91 26.42
N PRO A 819 -23.16 0.77 27.27
CA PRO A 819 -21.77 0.81 26.81
C PRO A 819 -21.48 -0.17 25.66
N LEU A 820 -20.51 0.17 24.80
CA LEU A 820 -20.00 -0.71 23.75
C LEU A 820 -18.97 -1.66 24.39
N ASP A 821 -19.35 -2.91 24.65
CA ASP A 821 -18.47 -3.85 25.35
C ASP A 821 -17.40 -4.43 24.40
N PRO A 822 -16.13 -4.53 24.82
CA PRO A 822 -15.09 -5.15 24.01
C PRO A 822 -15.29 -6.68 23.92
N ILE A 823 -14.83 -7.27 22.81
CA ILE A 823 -14.81 -8.73 22.60
C ILE A 823 -13.39 -9.11 22.20
N ALA A 824 -12.75 -10.02 22.93
CA ALA A 824 -11.45 -10.54 22.54
C ALA A 824 -11.61 -11.55 21.39
N LEU A 825 -10.67 -11.57 20.44
CA LEU A 825 -10.75 -12.49 19.30
C LEU A 825 -10.70 -13.97 19.73
N GLN A 826 -10.05 -14.27 20.85
CA GLN A 826 -9.93 -15.62 21.41
C GLN A 826 -11.23 -16.13 22.04
N ASP A 827 -12.14 -15.22 22.40
CA ASP A 827 -13.46 -15.56 22.97
C ASP A 827 -14.50 -15.90 21.89
N LEU A 828 -14.14 -15.71 20.61
CA LEU A 828 -14.98 -15.97 19.43
C LEU A 828 -14.58 -17.27 18.74
#